data_AF-A0A9W7SUB3-F1
#
_entry.id   AF-A0A9W7SUB3-F1
#
_cell.length_a   1.000
_cell.length_b   1.000
_cell.length_c   1.000
_cell.angle_alpha   90.00
_cell.angle_beta   90.00
_cell.angle_gamma   90.00
#
_symmetry.space_group_name_H-M   'P 1'
#
loop_
_entity.id
_entity.type
_entity.pdbx_description
1 polymer ?
#
loop_
_entity_poly.entity_id
_entity_poly.type
_entity_poly.pdbx_seq_one_letter_code
_entity_poly.pdbx_strand_id
1 'polypeptide(L)'
;MSQSIFAQFRGTQRAPSTHPSSSFSSDITTGTTSNMAPRKRSRGIDDIDGDDEVEIESATSSFRQDLRGRSRVTLAAQNGGSVVRAPSETLHWSDRELDSEQEEILSEQIVRRQMKKRRLNVAMEAGVVEEVYIKNFMCHSRLRMRLGPNINFIIGHNGSGKSAVLTALTMCLGGKASATNRASNLKSFIKEGQDSASLSVKIKNAGESAYKPDIYGRSITVERHFSRSGTSGFKIRNAEDRVITTKRSDLDEILDFHCFQLDNPINVLTQDMARQFLSSSSPAEKYKFFIRGTQLELLDSDYNIIEERHDGILDKLSTRKADIEILKAKASQAKVKKQRLENTRALRDKIARYRHMHAWVQVAEVERELEEYQREVETTEEDIQEKEAAAEILMGQFEGHDQTHEAAQATLAQLQEHLKPVDEQHTAMKANWNEKVKQVAEKKADQRIIKEEVKSHIKARENAERDIREENARIAAAEGPALEQQLAELEELKGRAEQKKREFDEHQSQVTELRRNRDAAWAEVETARKARDRRQVEFETAKATLGGLQNTQRGPFYGYKQNMDQLVRAINSETRWRVKPVGPLGKHVRLHSDKTEWASQLEKLFGANLDGFAITHADDRRLLKDLMQRSRCEAPILHAKADPIDIRGHEPDPSLDTVLRVLTIDNDLVRNQFIINQAIEQVVLFSDSRAVVDFMYPKVGPRPVNVKAAITHSRARGEGVRYEYSRTGNEKSSTVDAWKGAARIPTDREQQIRDQRQVVEQAQRDLEQANRHVRDKENALKVANQAEERHKRASAQLKVKIQEADDAVEEQNNLIESIRPQDGALQELERQLAKAKADVELYEGQYIDSQNDIDQFNEMMRELKDNVDASQAELDGAKHRVATQQARVDKLAQDRYAALLAKNEAIGIIDDAKKHLEELSARRDKKQETVEYMIQQARTISERVPVEEGITPREIDARLVRLEEDLAKAHREAGGTPEQLTLAWRRAEKEYHDASREYKELENLCNLLRESLRFRREKWQHFRKHISYRTRTCFHIFLSERQFRGNVLIDHRSRQLDLSVEPDRARTSDSGRKALTLSGGEKSFSTICLLLSIWEAMGAPLRCLDEFDVFMDNVNRATSMQIMIAAMRRSVGKQYVLITPQAMGNVEIGEDVKVHRMSDPERGQTALMFGTQGS
;
A
#
# COMPACT_ATOMS: atom_id res chain seq x y z
N MET A 1 49.70 25.70 19.88
CA MET A 1 48.27 25.35 19.89
C MET A 1 47.99 24.38 18.75
N SER A 2 48.12 23.06 18.97
CA SER A 2 47.98 22.05 17.91
C SER A 2 47.90 20.61 18.48
N GLN A 3 47.02 20.38 19.47
CA GLN A 3 46.75 19.05 20.02
C GLN A 3 45.23 18.85 20.16
N SER A 4 44.54 18.38 19.11
CA SER A 4 43.09 18.11 19.20
C SER A 4 42.49 17.17 18.12
N ILE A 5 43.25 16.26 17.48
CA ILE A 5 42.68 15.31 16.49
C ILE A 5 43.15 13.85 16.69
N PHE A 6 43.37 13.42 17.93
CA PHE A 6 43.55 11.98 18.26
C PHE A 6 42.60 11.43 19.35
N ALA A 7 41.74 12.29 19.92
CA ALA A 7 40.86 11.92 21.04
C ALA A 7 39.51 11.27 20.63
N GLN A 8 39.22 11.09 19.33
CA GLN A 8 37.89 10.68 18.86
C GLN A 8 37.71 9.21 18.43
N PHE A 9 38.73 8.36 18.58
CA PHE A 9 38.62 6.93 18.22
C PHE A 9 39.17 5.98 19.28
N ARG A 10 38.40 5.77 20.36
CA ARG A 10 38.30 4.48 21.10
C ARG A 10 37.24 4.56 22.22
N GLY A 11 36.40 3.52 22.34
CA GLY A 11 35.77 3.18 23.62
C GLY A 11 34.29 2.81 23.60
N THR A 12 33.96 1.55 23.26
CA THR A 12 32.94 0.76 23.98
C THR A 12 33.07 -0.73 23.66
N GLN A 13 33.78 -1.51 24.51
CA GLN A 13 33.31 -2.82 25.01
C GLN A 13 34.26 -3.48 26.05
N ARG A 14 33.77 -3.53 27.31
CA ARG A 14 33.90 -4.59 28.35
C ARG A 14 35.26 -5.09 28.94
N ALA A 15 35.46 -4.76 30.23
CA ALA A 15 35.77 -5.64 31.39
C ALA A 15 37.16 -6.36 31.47
N PRO A 16 37.61 -6.94 32.63
CA PRO A 16 36.94 -7.11 33.94
C PRO A 16 37.77 -6.81 35.24
N SER A 17 37.06 -6.88 36.39
CA SER A 17 37.47 -7.33 37.75
C SER A 17 38.62 -6.69 38.56
N THR A 18 38.31 -6.32 39.82
CA THR A 18 39.13 -6.66 41.01
C THR A 18 38.32 -6.54 42.32
N HIS A 19 38.61 -7.42 43.28
CA HIS A 19 38.24 -7.39 44.71
C HIS A 19 39.54 -7.08 45.51
N PRO A 20 39.55 -6.68 46.82
CA PRO A 20 38.83 -7.38 47.90
C PRO A 20 38.37 -6.59 49.16
N SER A 21 37.60 -7.30 50.01
CA SER A 21 37.52 -7.25 51.49
C SER A 21 37.42 -5.93 52.26
N SER A 22 36.33 -5.76 53.03
CA SER A 22 36.34 -6.10 54.48
C SER A 22 34.95 -5.97 55.12
N SER A 23 34.80 -6.55 56.31
CA SER A 23 33.55 -6.75 57.06
C SER A 23 33.19 -5.61 58.01
N PHE A 24 31.90 -5.41 58.30
CA PHE A 24 31.40 -5.44 59.69
C PHE A 24 29.90 -5.75 59.76
N SER A 25 29.45 -6.22 60.94
CA SER A 25 28.13 -6.81 61.20
C SER A 25 27.24 -5.91 62.07
N SER A 26 25.92 -5.95 61.88
CA SER A 26 24.97 -6.21 62.98
C SER A 26 23.52 -6.34 62.48
N ASP A 27 22.91 -7.52 62.66
CA ASP A 27 21.46 -7.73 62.63
C ASP A 27 20.76 -7.01 63.81
N ILE A 28 19.42 -6.84 63.72
CA ILE A 28 18.46 -7.45 64.67
C ILE A 28 17.02 -7.33 64.16
N THR A 29 16.18 -8.28 64.60
CA THR A 29 14.92 -8.73 63.99
C THR A 29 13.69 -8.54 64.91
N THR A 30 12.50 -8.96 64.43
CA THR A 30 11.18 -9.05 65.13
C THR A 30 10.47 -7.69 65.32
N GLY A 31 9.13 -7.53 65.36
CA GLY A 31 7.96 -8.42 65.24
C GLY A 31 6.68 -7.67 65.69
N THR A 32 5.40 -8.08 65.48
CA THR A 32 4.75 -9.16 64.71
C THR A 32 3.21 -8.88 64.66
N THR A 33 2.47 -9.26 63.59
CA THR A 33 0.97 -9.33 63.46
C THR A 33 0.15 -8.00 63.54
N SER A 34 -1.04 -7.82 62.91
CA SER A 34 -1.93 -8.72 62.12
C SER A 34 -2.74 -7.97 61.02
N ASN A 35 -3.32 -8.74 60.08
CA ASN A 35 -4.57 -8.50 59.33
C ASN A 35 -4.85 -7.14 58.65
N MET A 36 -4.68 -7.06 57.32
CA MET A 36 -5.78 -7.19 56.33
C MET A 36 -5.32 -6.96 54.87
N ALA A 37 -5.90 -7.72 53.93
CA ALA A 37 -5.99 -7.48 52.48
C ALA A 37 -4.75 -6.91 51.71
N PRO A 38 -3.93 -7.75 51.05
CA PRO A 38 -2.73 -7.28 50.35
C PRO A 38 -3.02 -6.72 48.94
N ARG A 39 -2.73 -5.43 48.74
CA ARG A 39 -2.45 -4.87 47.40
C ARG A 39 -1.08 -5.36 46.92
N LYS A 40 -1.03 -6.34 46.01
CA LYS A 40 0.22 -6.79 45.37
C LYS A 40 0.56 -5.96 44.12
N ARG A 41 1.83 -5.58 43.99
CA ARG A 41 2.51 -5.30 42.72
C ARG A 41 3.70 -6.26 42.58
N SER A 42 4.01 -6.67 41.35
CA SER A 42 5.16 -7.50 40.93
C SER A 42 5.14 -8.97 41.41
N ARG A 43 5.60 -9.96 40.63
CA ARG A 43 5.94 -10.00 39.18
C ARG A 43 5.91 -11.50 38.78
N GLY A 44 5.36 -11.86 37.62
CA GLY A 44 5.41 -13.24 37.14
C GLY A 44 4.37 -13.53 36.06
N ILE A 45 4.89 -13.83 34.87
CA ILE A 45 4.40 -14.64 33.74
C ILE A 45 3.00 -15.31 33.87
N ASP A 46 2.31 -15.32 32.71
CA ASP A 46 1.04 -15.98 32.33
C ASP A 46 -0.27 -15.14 32.37
N ASP A 47 -0.88 -15.12 31.17
CA ASP A 47 -2.31 -15.06 30.81
C ASP A 47 -3.20 -13.79 30.91
N ILE A 48 -3.92 -13.61 29.80
CA ILE A 48 -5.24 -12.95 29.56
C ILE A 48 -5.27 -11.44 29.24
N ASP A 49 -5.34 -11.20 27.93
CA ASP A 49 -6.26 -10.33 27.17
C ASP A 49 -7.15 -9.30 27.91
N GLY A 50 -7.17 -8.06 27.38
CA GLY A 50 -8.18 -7.06 27.72
C GLY A 50 -7.77 -5.63 27.34
N ASP A 51 -7.85 -5.29 26.05
CA ASP A 51 -7.94 -3.89 25.58
C ASP A 51 -9.13 -3.78 24.63
N ASP A 52 -10.03 -2.85 24.90
CA ASP A 52 -11.29 -2.64 24.17
C ASP A 52 -11.06 -1.94 22.82
N GLU A 53 -10.94 -2.69 21.72
CA GLU A 53 -11.15 -2.14 20.38
C GLU A 53 -12.62 -2.25 19.96
N VAL A 54 -13.18 -1.14 19.48
CA VAL A 54 -14.51 -1.09 18.85
C VAL A 54 -14.44 -1.81 17.51
N GLU A 55 -14.80 -3.10 17.49
CA GLU A 55 -14.81 -3.91 16.27
C GLU A 55 -15.78 -3.35 15.21
N ILE A 56 -15.21 -2.75 14.16
CA ILE A 56 -15.88 -2.64 12.86
C ILE A 56 -15.79 -4.02 12.21
N GLU A 57 -16.87 -4.81 12.26
CA GLU A 57 -16.93 -6.18 11.74
C GLU A 57 -16.41 -6.28 10.29
N SER A 58 -15.14 -6.72 10.15
CA SER A 58 -14.54 -6.94 8.84
C SER A 58 -14.95 -8.32 8.30
N ALA A 59 -15.67 -8.34 7.18
CA ALA A 59 -16.30 -9.54 6.62
C ALA A 59 -15.30 -10.48 5.89
N THR A 60 -14.21 -10.87 6.55
CA THR A 60 -13.10 -11.67 5.98
C THR A 60 -12.78 -12.95 6.77
N SER A 61 -13.45 -13.22 7.90
CA SER A 61 -13.11 -14.32 8.82
C SER A 61 -13.56 -15.73 8.40
N SER A 62 -14.46 -15.88 7.42
CA SER A 62 -15.12 -17.17 7.14
C SER A 62 -14.36 -18.17 6.25
N PHE A 63 -13.05 -17.97 5.99
CA PHE A 63 -12.29 -18.77 5.01
C PHE A 63 -11.00 -19.43 5.52
N ARG A 64 -10.81 -19.56 6.84
CA ARG A 64 -9.67 -20.32 7.41
C ARG A 64 -10.05 -21.16 8.64
N GLN A 65 -10.52 -22.39 8.41
CA GLN A 65 -10.10 -23.56 9.22
C GLN A 65 -10.46 -24.90 8.54
N ASP A 66 -9.67 -25.92 8.88
CA ASP A 66 -9.81 -27.37 8.62
C ASP A 66 -9.89 -27.92 7.19
N LEU A 67 -8.68 -28.05 6.63
CA LEU A 67 -8.29 -28.99 5.59
C LEU A 67 -8.49 -30.48 6.01
N ARG A 68 -9.74 -30.94 6.15
CA ARG A 68 -10.08 -32.39 6.13
C ARG A 68 -11.50 -32.76 5.68
N GLY A 69 -12.32 -31.80 5.26
CA GLY A 69 -13.62 -32.06 4.60
C GLY A 69 -13.69 -31.44 3.21
N ARG A 70 -13.97 -32.23 2.16
CA ARG A 70 -14.11 -31.71 0.78
C ARG A 70 -15.39 -30.90 0.63
N SER A 71 -15.27 -29.57 0.50
CA SER A 71 -16.39 -28.67 0.23
C SER A 71 -17.07 -28.97 -1.13
N ARG A 72 -18.40 -28.81 -1.19
CA ARG A 72 -19.26 -29.10 -2.36
C ARG A 72 -18.80 -28.40 -3.65
N VAL A 73 -18.06 -27.29 -3.56
CA VAL A 73 -17.45 -26.60 -4.71
C VAL A 73 -16.49 -27.51 -5.48
N THR A 74 -15.73 -28.36 -4.78
CA THR A 74 -14.77 -29.30 -5.42
C THR A 74 -15.45 -30.49 -6.09
N LEU A 75 -16.56 -31.00 -5.53
CA LEU A 75 -17.36 -32.04 -6.20
C LEU A 75 -18.10 -31.51 -7.44
N ALA A 76 -18.62 -30.27 -7.39
CA ALA A 76 -19.29 -29.66 -8.53
C ALA A 76 -18.35 -29.48 -9.74
N ALA A 77 -17.07 -29.14 -9.49
CA ALA A 77 -16.06 -29.02 -10.54
C ALA A 77 -15.71 -30.37 -11.21
N GLN A 78 -15.72 -31.47 -10.46
CA GLN A 78 -15.42 -32.81 -10.99
C GLN A 78 -16.61 -33.46 -11.73
N ASN A 79 -17.85 -33.06 -11.40
CA ASN A 79 -19.09 -33.63 -11.97
C ASN A 79 -19.81 -32.68 -12.96
N GLY A 80 -19.10 -31.77 -13.61
CA GLY A 80 -19.68 -30.88 -14.64
C GLY A 80 -20.83 -29.99 -14.13
N GLY A 81 -20.80 -29.61 -12.85
CA GLY A 81 -21.82 -28.78 -12.21
C GLY A 81 -22.95 -29.53 -11.50
N SER A 82 -23.04 -30.86 -11.56
CA SER A 82 -24.07 -31.63 -10.82
C SER A 82 -23.58 -32.13 -9.47
N VAL A 83 -24.38 -31.91 -8.42
CA VAL A 83 -24.16 -32.44 -7.06
C VAL A 83 -25.10 -33.62 -6.73
N VAL A 84 -25.88 -34.09 -7.71
CA VAL A 84 -26.76 -35.26 -7.58
C VAL A 84 -26.38 -36.29 -8.64
N ARG A 85 -26.04 -37.51 -8.19
CA ARG A 85 -25.79 -38.66 -9.07
C ARG A 85 -27.15 -39.20 -9.54
N ALA A 86 -27.61 -38.74 -10.70
CA ALA A 86 -28.80 -39.31 -11.33
C ALA A 86 -28.56 -40.79 -11.71
N PRO A 87 -29.60 -41.65 -11.75
CA PRO A 87 -29.49 -43.00 -12.29
C PRO A 87 -28.93 -42.98 -13.72
N SER A 88 -28.17 -44.01 -14.10
CA SER A 88 -27.22 -44.00 -15.24
C SER A 88 -27.82 -44.01 -16.66
N GLU A 89 -28.95 -43.35 -16.90
CA GLU A 89 -29.42 -42.95 -18.23
C GLU A 89 -29.00 -41.49 -18.50
N THR A 90 -27.69 -41.22 -18.51
CA THR A 90 -27.14 -39.91 -18.91
C THR A 90 -27.46 -39.67 -20.39
N LEU A 91 -28.53 -38.92 -20.67
CA LEU A 91 -28.83 -38.47 -22.02
C LEU A 91 -27.67 -37.62 -22.55
N HIS A 92 -26.94 -38.15 -23.52
CA HIS A 92 -25.86 -37.45 -24.18
C HIS A 92 -26.47 -36.43 -25.14
N TRP A 93 -26.78 -35.25 -24.61
CA TRP A 93 -27.13 -34.09 -25.42
C TRP A 93 -25.90 -33.73 -26.26
N SER A 94 -26.00 -33.88 -27.58
CA SER A 94 -25.00 -33.32 -28.49
C SER A 94 -25.23 -31.81 -28.56
N ASP A 95 -24.15 -31.03 -28.57
CA ASP A 95 -24.16 -29.58 -28.83
C ASP A 95 -24.52 -29.31 -30.31
N ARG A 96 -25.76 -29.64 -30.67
CA ARG A 96 -26.42 -29.20 -31.90
C ARG A 96 -27.39 -28.11 -31.50
N GLU A 97 -27.21 -26.92 -32.07
CA GLU A 97 -28.19 -25.84 -32.01
C GLU A 97 -29.49 -26.34 -32.69
N LEU A 98 -30.43 -26.80 -31.87
CA LEU A 98 -31.78 -27.13 -32.29
C LEU A 98 -32.62 -25.86 -32.23
N ASP A 99 -33.44 -25.62 -33.26
CA ASP A 99 -34.36 -24.50 -33.24
C ASP A 99 -35.44 -24.71 -32.15
N SER A 100 -36.04 -23.62 -31.65
CA SER A 100 -36.84 -23.68 -30.41
C SER A 100 -38.05 -24.61 -30.49
N GLU A 101 -38.66 -24.76 -31.67
CA GLU A 101 -39.73 -25.73 -31.92
C GLU A 101 -39.24 -27.18 -31.88
N GLN A 102 -37.98 -27.44 -32.28
CA GLN A 102 -37.37 -28.77 -32.25
C GLN A 102 -36.99 -29.18 -30.82
N GLU A 103 -36.48 -28.25 -30.01
CA GLU A 103 -36.26 -28.45 -28.56
C GLU A 103 -37.57 -28.82 -27.84
N GLU A 104 -38.67 -28.13 -28.20
CA GLU A 104 -40.00 -28.34 -27.64
C GLU A 104 -40.56 -29.72 -28.00
N ILE A 105 -40.58 -30.08 -29.28
CA ILE A 105 -41.04 -31.39 -29.77
C ILE A 105 -40.23 -32.53 -29.12
N LEU A 106 -38.90 -32.39 -29.04
CA LEU A 106 -38.03 -33.40 -28.42
C LEU A 106 -38.31 -33.53 -26.91
N SER A 107 -38.49 -32.40 -26.21
CA SER A 107 -38.86 -32.38 -24.78
C SER A 107 -40.22 -33.06 -24.54
N GLU A 108 -41.23 -32.76 -25.36
CA GLU A 108 -42.53 -33.45 -25.29
C GLU A 108 -42.41 -34.95 -25.51
N GLN A 109 -41.65 -35.38 -26.53
CA GLN A 109 -41.44 -36.79 -26.84
C GLN A 109 -40.76 -37.52 -25.66
N ILE A 110 -39.75 -36.91 -25.04
CA ILE A 110 -39.06 -37.46 -23.86
C ILE A 110 -40.04 -37.62 -22.69
N VAL A 111 -40.82 -36.59 -22.36
CA VAL A 111 -41.78 -36.64 -21.24
C VAL A 111 -42.88 -37.68 -21.52
N ARG A 112 -43.44 -37.74 -22.73
CA ARG A 112 -44.40 -38.78 -23.14
C ARG A 112 -43.81 -40.18 -23.04
N ARG A 113 -42.53 -40.37 -23.40
CA ARG A 113 -41.82 -41.66 -23.33
C ARG A 113 -41.53 -42.08 -21.88
N GLN A 114 -41.18 -41.14 -21.01
CA GLN A 114 -41.00 -41.37 -19.58
C GLN A 114 -42.33 -41.73 -18.91
N MET A 115 -43.41 -40.98 -19.18
CA MET A 115 -44.74 -41.26 -18.63
C MET A 115 -45.34 -42.60 -19.10
N LYS A 116 -44.94 -43.10 -20.29
CA LYS A 116 -45.30 -44.44 -20.76
C LYS A 116 -44.50 -45.57 -20.08
N LYS A 117 -43.30 -45.32 -19.54
CA LYS A 117 -42.56 -46.32 -18.73
C LYS A 117 -43.28 -46.46 -17.38
N ARG A 118 -44.03 -47.55 -17.17
CA ARG A 118 -44.67 -47.91 -15.88
C ARG A 118 -43.61 -48.27 -14.81
N ARG A 119 -42.86 -47.27 -14.33
CA ARG A 119 -41.99 -47.40 -13.15
C ARG A 119 -42.83 -47.26 -11.88
N LEU A 120 -42.65 -48.16 -10.92
CA LEU A 120 -43.24 -48.06 -9.58
C LEU A 120 -42.42 -47.08 -8.73
N ASN A 121 -43.09 -46.33 -7.86
CA ASN A 121 -42.44 -45.41 -6.93
C ASN A 121 -41.69 -46.19 -5.84
N VAL A 122 -40.36 -46.24 -5.95
CA VAL A 122 -39.48 -46.84 -4.95
C VAL A 122 -39.10 -45.79 -3.89
N ALA A 123 -39.17 -46.18 -2.63
CA ALA A 123 -38.72 -45.38 -1.49
C ALA A 123 -37.25 -44.96 -1.59
N MET A 124 -36.91 -43.72 -1.25
CA MET A 124 -35.51 -43.30 -1.17
C MET A 124 -34.79 -43.91 0.05
N GLU A 125 -33.47 -44.05 -0.06
CA GLU A 125 -32.62 -44.58 1.02
C GLU A 125 -32.36 -43.54 2.12
N ALA A 126 -32.29 -42.25 1.76
CA ALA A 126 -32.22 -41.11 2.68
C ALA A 126 -33.24 -40.03 2.27
N GLY A 127 -33.53 -39.07 3.16
CA GLY A 127 -34.44 -37.95 2.87
C GLY A 127 -35.93 -38.34 2.86
N VAL A 128 -36.32 -39.27 3.74
CA VAL A 128 -37.71 -39.72 3.94
C VAL A 128 -38.12 -39.45 5.38
N VAL A 129 -39.30 -38.89 5.63
CA VAL A 129 -39.81 -38.67 7.00
C VAL A 129 -40.36 -39.98 7.53
N GLU A 130 -39.76 -40.53 8.58
CA GLU A 130 -40.17 -41.81 9.20
C GLU A 130 -41.25 -41.60 10.28
N GLU A 131 -41.14 -40.53 11.07
CA GLU A 131 -41.99 -40.32 12.23
C GLU A 131 -42.17 -38.83 12.53
N VAL A 132 -43.41 -38.44 12.86
CA VAL A 132 -43.75 -37.14 13.44
C VAL A 132 -44.29 -37.37 14.85
N TYR A 133 -43.66 -36.73 15.84
CA TYR A 133 -44.04 -36.78 17.24
C TYR A 133 -44.34 -35.37 17.76
N ILE A 134 -45.41 -35.27 18.55
CA ILE A 134 -46.00 -34.02 18.98
C ILE A 134 -46.42 -34.16 20.44
N LYS A 135 -46.11 -33.16 21.26
CA LYS A 135 -46.56 -33.04 22.65
C LYS A 135 -47.05 -31.62 22.94
N ASN A 136 -48.19 -31.50 23.62
CA ASN A 136 -48.80 -30.24 24.07
C ASN A 136 -48.98 -29.18 22.97
N PHE A 137 -49.50 -29.57 21.81
CA PHE A 137 -49.55 -28.73 20.62
C PHE A 137 -50.95 -28.76 19.98
N MET A 138 -51.53 -27.58 19.75
CA MET A 138 -52.94 -27.42 19.37
C MET A 138 -53.86 -28.25 20.29
N CYS A 139 -54.72 -29.11 19.73
CA CYS A 139 -55.60 -30.00 20.48
C CYS A 139 -54.89 -31.26 21.05
N HIS A 140 -53.66 -31.57 20.60
CA HIS A 140 -52.97 -32.84 20.93
C HIS A 140 -52.10 -32.73 22.19
N SER A 141 -52.44 -33.50 23.23
CA SER A 141 -51.55 -33.66 24.40
C SER A 141 -50.31 -34.50 24.04
N ARG A 142 -50.50 -35.59 23.30
CA ARG A 142 -49.43 -36.44 22.77
C ARG A 142 -49.91 -37.17 21.51
N LEU A 143 -49.17 -37.06 20.41
CA LEU A 143 -49.43 -37.77 19.16
C LEU A 143 -48.12 -38.30 18.59
N ARG A 144 -48.10 -39.56 18.17
CA ARG A 144 -46.94 -40.21 17.51
C ARG A 144 -47.42 -40.88 16.23
N MET A 145 -46.97 -40.39 15.08
CA MET A 145 -47.38 -40.88 13.77
C MET A 145 -46.16 -41.37 12.98
N ARG A 146 -46.09 -42.68 12.75
CA ARG A 146 -45.06 -43.31 11.91
C ARG A 146 -45.51 -43.33 10.46
N LEU A 147 -44.94 -42.47 9.62
CA LEU A 147 -45.26 -42.44 8.20
C LEU A 147 -44.68 -43.67 7.48
N GLY A 148 -45.27 -44.01 6.34
CA GLY A 148 -44.71 -44.89 5.33
C GLY A 148 -43.85 -44.11 4.34
N PRO A 149 -42.93 -44.77 3.63
CA PRO A 149 -41.92 -44.10 2.83
C PRO A 149 -42.44 -43.54 1.49
N ASN A 150 -43.64 -43.95 1.06
CA ASN A 150 -44.27 -43.55 -0.19
C ASN A 150 -45.54 -42.72 0.07
N ILE A 151 -46.74 -43.31 -0.01
CA ILE A 151 -48.00 -42.57 0.07
C ILE A 151 -48.59 -42.68 1.48
N ASN A 152 -48.95 -41.55 2.09
CA ASN A 152 -49.58 -41.47 3.41
C ASN A 152 -50.91 -40.71 3.32
N PHE A 153 -51.99 -41.31 3.80
CA PHE A 153 -53.28 -40.64 4.02
C PHE A 153 -53.53 -40.45 5.51
N ILE A 154 -53.91 -39.25 5.93
CA ILE A 154 -54.36 -38.93 7.29
C ILE A 154 -55.85 -38.60 7.20
N ILE A 155 -56.68 -39.46 7.80
CA ILE A 155 -58.14 -39.41 7.68
C ILE A 155 -58.81 -39.24 9.04
N GLY A 156 -59.97 -38.58 9.09
CA GLY A 156 -60.73 -38.39 10.32
C GLY A 156 -61.69 -37.20 10.26
N HIS A 157 -62.70 -37.17 11.14
CA HIS A 157 -63.72 -36.12 11.13
C HIS A 157 -63.12 -34.71 11.35
N ASN A 158 -63.86 -33.68 10.91
CA ASN A 158 -63.47 -32.29 11.15
C ASN A 158 -63.35 -32.04 12.66
N GLY A 159 -62.32 -31.30 13.08
CA GLY A 159 -62.00 -31.09 14.50
C GLY A 159 -61.02 -32.11 15.12
N SER A 160 -60.80 -33.29 14.52
CA SER A 160 -59.83 -34.31 15.02
C SER A 160 -58.34 -33.89 15.00
N GLY A 161 -58.04 -32.65 14.62
CA GLY A 161 -56.67 -32.12 14.65
C GLY A 161 -55.73 -32.70 13.58
N LYS A 162 -56.24 -33.21 12.46
CA LYS A 162 -55.44 -33.81 11.37
C LYS A 162 -54.29 -32.91 10.90
N SER A 163 -54.62 -31.67 10.52
CA SER A 163 -53.69 -30.68 9.98
C SER A 163 -52.64 -30.19 11.00
N ALA A 164 -52.79 -30.52 12.28
CA ALA A 164 -51.75 -30.29 13.29
C ALA A 164 -50.49 -31.10 12.97
N VAL A 165 -50.60 -32.27 12.31
CA VAL A 165 -49.45 -33.08 11.89
C VAL A 165 -48.61 -32.34 10.85
N LEU A 166 -49.26 -31.77 9.83
CA LEU A 166 -48.58 -30.98 8.80
C LEU A 166 -47.99 -29.69 9.36
N THR A 167 -48.74 -29.01 10.23
CA THR A 167 -48.29 -27.79 10.90
C THR A 167 -47.05 -28.07 11.78
N ALA A 168 -47.06 -29.17 12.53
CA ALA A 168 -45.93 -29.63 13.32
C ALA A 168 -44.73 -30.02 12.46
N LEU A 169 -44.93 -30.71 11.34
CA LEU A 169 -43.86 -31.07 10.40
C LEU A 169 -43.14 -29.83 9.87
N THR A 170 -43.90 -28.85 9.33
CA THR A 170 -43.36 -27.58 8.84
C THR A 170 -42.64 -26.80 9.95
N MET A 171 -43.23 -26.69 11.13
CA MET A 171 -42.62 -25.96 12.25
C MET A 171 -41.38 -26.66 12.81
N CYS A 172 -41.38 -27.99 12.96
CA CYS A 172 -40.26 -28.72 13.54
C CYS A 172 -39.02 -28.66 12.64
N LEU A 173 -39.24 -28.67 11.32
CA LEU A 173 -38.20 -28.57 10.29
C LEU A 173 -37.99 -27.12 9.83
N GLY A 174 -37.99 -26.18 10.78
CA GLY A 174 -37.46 -24.83 10.55
C GLY A 174 -38.38 -23.79 9.90
N GLY A 175 -39.59 -24.17 9.45
CA GLY A 175 -40.56 -23.27 8.83
C GLY A 175 -41.10 -22.18 9.78
N LYS A 176 -41.59 -21.09 9.17
CA LYS A 176 -42.13 -19.93 9.90
C LYS A 176 -43.58 -20.16 10.36
N ALA A 177 -43.92 -19.67 11.55
CA ALA A 177 -45.29 -19.77 12.10
C ALA A 177 -46.34 -19.22 11.13
N SER A 178 -46.11 -18.01 10.61
CA SER A 178 -46.99 -17.33 9.65
C SER A 178 -47.19 -18.08 8.33
N ALA A 179 -46.23 -18.89 7.88
CA ALA A 179 -46.35 -19.67 6.63
C ALA A 179 -47.44 -20.77 6.71
N THR A 180 -47.89 -21.09 7.92
CA THR A 180 -48.93 -22.10 8.17
C THR A 180 -50.36 -21.54 8.07
N ASN A 181 -50.52 -20.23 7.93
CA ASN A 181 -51.78 -19.45 8.00
C ASN A 181 -52.63 -19.62 9.29
N ARG A 182 -52.24 -20.49 10.23
CA ARG A 182 -53.01 -20.78 11.44
C ARG A 182 -52.69 -19.88 12.63
N ALA A 183 -51.47 -19.36 12.72
CA ALA A 183 -51.11 -18.36 13.73
C ALA A 183 -49.86 -17.55 13.35
N SER A 184 -49.72 -16.35 13.91
CA SER A 184 -48.59 -15.44 13.64
C SER A 184 -47.30 -15.81 14.40
N ASN A 185 -47.40 -16.51 15.52
CA ASN A 185 -46.28 -16.81 16.42
C ASN A 185 -46.33 -18.25 16.96
N LEU A 186 -45.23 -18.69 17.60
CA LEU A 186 -45.11 -20.05 18.15
C LEU A 186 -46.01 -20.29 19.38
N LYS A 187 -46.24 -19.25 20.21
CA LYS A 187 -46.96 -19.38 21.50
C LYS A 187 -48.41 -19.81 21.31
N SER A 188 -49.06 -19.30 20.26
CA SER A 188 -50.42 -19.66 19.84
C SER A 188 -50.61 -21.11 19.38
N PHE A 189 -49.54 -21.88 19.21
CA PHE A 189 -49.64 -23.32 18.91
C PHE A 189 -49.48 -24.23 20.14
N ILE A 190 -49.17 -23.68 21.31
CA ILE A 190 -49.12 -24.45 22.55
C ILE A 190 -50.56 -24.81 22.96
N LYS A 191 -50.78 -26.06 23.37
CA LYS A 191 -52.09 -26.53 23.84
C LYS A 191 -52.56 -25.68 25.03
N GLU A 192 -53.84 -25.32 25.03
CA GLU A 192 -54.44 -24.56 26.13
C GLU A 192 -54.24 -25.27 27.48
N GLY A 193 -53.92 -24.50 28.51
CA GLY A 193 -53.56 -25.02 29.83
C GLY A 193 -52.17 -25.67 29.92
N GLN A 194 -51.26 -25.47 28.94
CA GLN A 194 -49.88 -25.96 28.98
C GLN A 194 -48.86 -24.81 28.77
N ASP A 195 -47.69 -24.91 29.41
CA ASP A 195 -46.65 -23.85 29.34
C ASP A 195 -45.64 -24.01 28.19
N SER A 196 -45.52 -25.22 27.65
CA SER A 196 -44.63 -25.50 26.51
C SER A 196 -45.12 -26.65 25.64
N ALA A 197 -44.68 -26.62 24.38
CA ALA A 197 -44.89 -27.66 23.38
C ALA A 197 -43.54 -28.21 22.91
N SER A 198 -43.53 -29.48 22.49
CA SER A 198 -42.36 -30.08 21.84
C SER A 198 -42.76 -30.88 20.61
N LEU A 199 -42.07 -30.62 19.51
CA LEU A 199 -42.19 -31.30 18.23
C LEU A 199 -40.92 -32.12 17.99
N SER A 200 -41.05 -33.26 17.34
CA SER A 200 -39.92 -34.07 16.89
C SER A 200 -40.24 -34.73 15.56
N VAL A 201 -39.31 -34.64 14.61
CA VAL A 201 -39.43 -35.27 13.28
C VAL A 201 -38.19 -36.13 13.03
N LYS A 202 -38.42 -37.41 12.71
CA LYS A 202 -37.37 -38.36 12.36
C LYS A 202 -37.24 -38.49 10.85
N ILE A 203 -36.03 -38.30 10.34
CA ILE A 203 -35.66 -38.36 8.93
C ILE A 203 -34.72 -39.56 8.72
N LYS A 204 -35.02 -40.39 7.72
CA LYS A 204 -34.19 -41.53 7.29
C LYS A 204 -32.89 -41.02 6.66
N ASN A 205 -31.75 -41.60 7.05
CA ASN A 205 -30.42 -41.18 6.62
C ASN A 205 -29.54 -42.40 6.30
N ALA A 206 -29.89 -43.15 5.24
CA ALA A 206 -29.19 -44.39 4.88
C ALA A 206 -28.87 -44.46 3.37
N GLY A 207 -28.05 -45.44 2.97
CA GLY A 207 -27.62 -45.62 1.58
C GLY A 207 -26.48 -44.69 1.15
N GLU A 208 -26.14 -44.71 -0.14
CA GLU A 208 -25.06 -43.87 -0.71
C GLU A 208 -25.33 -42.36 -0.57
N SER A 209 -26.60 -41.97 -0.42
CA SER A 209 -27.07 -40.58 -0.33
C SER A 209 -27.31 -40.10 1.11
N ALA A 210 -26.68 -40.72 2.11
CA ALA A 210 -26.78 -40.28 3.51
C ALA A 210 -25.99 -38.99 3.77
N TYR A 211 -26.57 -38.06 4.53
CA TYR A 211 -25.90 -36.86 5.05
C TYR A 211 -25.01 -37.22 6.24
N LYS A 212 -23.69 -36.97 6.10
CA LYS A 212 -22.68 -37.14 7.17
C LYS A 212 -22.93 -38.43 8.01
N PRO A 213 -22.96 -39.62 7.40
CA PRO A 213 -23.42 -40.86 8.05
C PRO A 213 -22.59 -41.23 9.29
N ASP A 214 -21.30 -40.87 9.32
CA ASP A 214 -20.40 -41.11 10.46
C ASP A 214 -20.79 -40.32 11.72
N ILE A 215 -21.52 -39.21 11.55
CA ILE A 215 -21.95 -38.32 12.65
C ILE A 215 -23.39 -38.64 13.07
N TYR A 216 -24.29 -38.77 12.09
CA TYR A 216 -25.73 -38.91 12.35
C TYR A 216 -26.23 -40.35 12.32
N GLY A 217 -25.46 -41.29 11.78
CA GLY A 217 -25.90 -42.67 11.58
C GLY A 217 -27.11 -42.77 10.64
N ARG A 218 -27.88 -43.85 10.79
CA ARG A 218 -28.97 -44.24 9.87
C ARG A 218 -30.22 -43.36 9.90
N SER A 219 -30.32 -42.39 10.82
CA SER A 219 -31.46 -41.49 10.94
C SER A 219 -31.12 -40.23 11.72
N ILE A 220 -31.66 -39.09 11.28
CA ILE A 220 -31.54 -37.79 11.94
C ILE A 220 -32.87 -37.49 12.64
N THR A 221 -32.84 -37.11 13.92
CA THR A 221 -34.05 -36.64 14.63
C THR A 221 -33.92 -35.15 14.92
N VAL A 222 -34.84 -34.35 14.37
CA VAL A 222 -34.93 -32.91 14.62
C VAL A 222 -36.01 -32.68 15.67
N GLU A 223 -35.66 -32.12 16.82
CA GLU A 223 -36.60 -31.69 17.85
C GLU A 223 -36.70 -30.15 17.86
N ARG A 224 -37.91 -29.62 18.05
CA ARG A 224 -38.16 -28.19 18.31
C ARG A 224 -38.99 -28.04 19.58
N HIS A 225 -38.47 -27.32 20.57
CA HIS A 225 -39.18 -26.97 21.81
C HIS A 225 -39.49 -25.48 21.82
N PHE A 226 -40.66 -25.11 22.34
CA PHE A 226 -41.03 -23.70 22.56
C PHE A 226 -42.02 -23.52 23.72
N SER A 227 -41.94 -22.37 24.39
CA SER A 227 -42.68 -22.05 25.62
C SER A 227 -43.47 -20.75 25.52
N ARG A 228 -44.42 -20.55 26.45
CA ARG A 228 -45.15 -19.27 26.59
C ARG A 228 -44.24 -18.10 27.01
N SER A 229 -43.13 -18.36 27.71
CA SER A 229 -42.12 -17.33 28.00
C SER A 229 -41.38 -16.83 26.75
N GLY A 230 -41.41 -17.59 25.64
CA GLY A 230 -40.85 -17.17 24.34
C GLY A 230 -39.51 -17.81 23.99
N THR A 231 -38.94 -18.64 24.87
CA THR A 231 -37.78 -19.46 24.52
C THR A 231 -38.20 -20.47 23.44
N SER A 232 -37.46 -20.53 22.33
CA SER A 232 -37.59 -21.61 21.35
C SER A 232 -36.20 -22.08 20.91
N GLY A 233 -36.03 -23.39 20.72
CA GLY A 233 -34.73 -23.96 20.35
C GLY A 233 -34.89 -25.27 19.58
N PHE A 234 -33.83 -25.61 18.86
CA PHE A 234 -33.70 -26.87 18.13
C PHE A 234 -32.74 -27.81 18.85
N LYS A 235 -32.95 -29.11 18.70
CA LYS A 235 -31.95 -30.15 19.01
C LYS A 235 -31.95 -31.13 17.85
N ILE A 236 -30.78 -31.34 17.25
CA ILE A 236 -30.59 -32.31 16.16
C ILE A 236 -29.81 -33.49 16.73
N ARG A 237 -30.37 -34.68 16.58
CA ARG A 237 -29.85 -35.91 17.17
C ARG A 237 -29.50 -36.95 16.12
N ASN A 238 -28.52 -37.79 16.45
CA ASN A 238 -28.14 -38.96 15.65
C ASN A 238 -29.06 -40.17 15.92
N ALA A 239 -28.76 -41.29 15.25
CA ALA A 239 -29.52 -42.54 15.39
C ALA A 239 -29.46 -43.17 16.80
N GLU A 240 -28.51 -42.76 17.65
CA GLU A 240 -28.36 -43.19 19.05
C GLU A 240 -29.05 -42.23 20.06
N ASP A 241 -29.88 -41.31 19.56
CA ASP A 241 -30.57 -40.26 20.34
C ASP A 241 -29.64 -39.24 21.05
N ARG A 242 -28.35 -39.19 20.66
CA ARG A 242 -27.40 -38.18 21.15
C ARG A 242 -27.57 -36.86 20.41
N VAL A 243 -27.60 -35.75 21.13
CA VAL A 243 -27.63 -34.40 20.54
C VAL A 243 -26.27 -34.08 19.92
N ILE A 244 -26.26 -33.78 18.62
CA ILE A 244 -25.08 -33.40 17.85
C ILE A 244 -24.95 -31.87 17.78
N THR A 245 -26.06 -31.16 17.59
CA THR A 245 -26.08 -29.70 17.47
C THR A 245 -27.45 -29.12 17.85
N THR A 246 -27.47 -27.84 18.18
CA THR A 246 -28.68 -27.04 18.45
C THR A 246 -28.82 -25.84 17.50
N LYS A 247 -27.87 -25.68 16.55
CA LYS A 247 -27.80 -24.52 15.64
C LYS A 247 -28.85 -24.62 14.53
N ARG A 248 -29.45 -23.49 14.16
CA ARG A 248 -30.43 -23.40 13.06
C ARG A 248 -29.77 -23.61 11.68
N SER A 249 -28.53 -23.14 11.51
CA SER A 249 -27.71 -23.32 10.30
C SER A 249 -27.54 -24.78 9.91
N ASP A 250 -27.26 -25.63 10.89
CA ASP A 250 -26.96 -27.04 10.68
C ASP A 250 -28.25 -27.79 10.30
N LEU A 251 -29.41 -27.34 10.78
CA LEU A 251 -30.71 -27.79 10.31
C LEU A 251 -30.95 -27.35 8.86
N ASP A 252 -30.62 -26.10 8.48
CA ASP A 252 -30.74 -25.66 7.08
C ASP A 252 -29.85 -26.49 6.14
N GLU A 253 -28.60 -26.81 6.52
CA GLU A 253 -27.75 -27.73 5.73
C GLU A 253 -28.40 -29.10 5.50
N ILE A 254 -29.02 -29.68 6.54
CA ILE A 254 -29.69 -30.99 6.46
C ILE A 254 -30.92 -30.91 5.54
N LEU A 255 -31.71 -29.84 5.67
CA LEU A 255 -32.90 -29.63 4.86
C LEU A 255 -32.53 -29.40 3.39
N ASP A 256 -31.52 -28.57 3.10
CA ASP A 256 -31.03 -28.31 1.74
C ASP A 256 -30.39 -29.56 1.11
N PHE A 257 -29.66 -30.37 1.88
CA PHE A 257 -29.10 -31.62 1.39
C PHE A 257 -30.20 -32.63 1.00
N HIS A 258 -31.28 -32.72 1.78
CA HIS A 258 -32.44 -33.56 1.46
C HIS A 258 -33.51 -32.85 0.59
N CYS A 259 -33.24 -31.63 0.11
CA CYS A 259 -34.17 -30.80 -0.67
C CYS A 259 -35.56 -30.62 0.01
N PHE A 260 -35.61 -30.54 1.34
CA PHE A 260 -36.83 -30.35 2.13
C PHE A 260 -37.27 -28.88 2.14
N GLN A 261 -38.20 -28.56 1.24
CA GLN A 261 -38.61 -27.19 0.93
C GLN A 261 -40.01 -26.90 1.49
N LEU A 262 -40.11 -26.67 2.80
CA LEU A 262 -41.39 -26.60 3.52
C LEU A 262 -42.06 -25.22 3.47
N ASP A 263 -41.29 -24.16 3.21
CA ASP A 263 -41.80 -22.79 2.96
C ASP A 263 -42.26 -22.58 1.49
N ASN A 264 -42.19 -23.63 0.67
CA ASN A 264 -42.69 -23.63 -0.71
C ASN A 264 -44.18 -23.99 -0.73
N PRO A 265 -45.08 -23.06 -1.12
CA PRO A 265 -46.53 -23.26 -1.04
C PRO A 265 -47.07 -24.33 -2.00
N ILE A 266 -46.27 -24.78 -2.98
CA ILE A 266 -46.64 -25.90 -3.86
C ILE A 266 -46.08 -27.24 -3.34
N ASN A 267 -45.10 -27.27 -2.44
CA ASN A 267 -44.72 -28.52 -1.76
C ASN A 267 -45.62 -28.81 -0.57
N VAL A 268 -45.98 -27.78 0.19
CA VAL A 268 -46.84 -27.88 1.37
C VAL A 268 -48.07 -27.02 1.15
N LEU A 269 -49.11 -27.61 0.55
CA LEU A 269 -50.40 -26.95 0.38
C LEU A 269 -51.21 -27.11 1.66
N THR A 270 -51.26 -26.04 2.46
CA THR A 270 -52.25 -25.89 3.53
C THR A 270 -53.65 -25.70 2.94
N GLN A 271 -54.69 -25.97 3.73
CA GLN A 271 -56.09 -25.85 3.30
C GLN A 271 -56.43 -24.52 2.60
N ASP A 272 -55.98 -23.38 3.13
CA ASP A 272 -56.29 -22.07 2.53
C ASP A 272 -55.48 -21.80 1.26
N MET A 273 -54.22 -22.27 1.19
CA MET A 273 -53.41 -22.18 -0.02
C MET A 273 -53.96 -23.09 -1.13
N ALA A 274 -54.42 -24.29 -0.77
CA ALA A 274 -55.16 -25.17 -1.66
C ALA A 274 -56.46 -24.51 -2.14
N ARG A 275 -57.23 -23.85 -1.26
CA ARG A 275 -58.42 -23.09 -1.66
C ARG A 275 -58.07 -21.97 -2.65
N GLN A 276 -57.06 -21.14 -2.35
CA GLN A 276 -56.65 -20.03 -3.24
C GLN A 276 -56.21 -20.56 -4.61
N PHE A 277 -55.42 -21.64 -4.65
CA PHE A 277 -54.94 -22.25 -5.88
C PHE A 277 -56.07 -22.89 -6.70
N LEU A 278 -56.91 -23.73 -6.07
CA LEU A 278 -57.92 -24.56 -6.72
C LEU A 278 -59.22 -23.80 -7.11
N SER A 279 -59.61 -22.78 -6.33
CA SER A 279 -60.96 -22.20 -6.46
C SER A 279 -61.01 -20.79 -7.08
N SER A 280 -60.02 -19.93 -6.83
CA SER A 280 -60.16 -18.48 -7.13
C SER A 280 -58.89 -17.76 -7.61
N SER A 281 -57.91 -18.47 -8.16
CA SER A 281 -56.65 -17.87 -8.64
C SER A 281 -56.79 -17.20 -10.02
N SER A 282 -56.32 -15.95 -10.13
CA SER A 282 -56.10 -15.26 -11.41
C SER A 282 -54.90 -15.85 -12.19
N PRO A 283 -54.78 -15.61 -13.51
CA PRO A 283 -53.63 -16.09 -14.29
C PRO A 283 -52.27 -15.62 -13.77
N ALA A 284 -52.19 -14.42 -13.20
CA ALA A 284 -50.97 -13.89 -12.58
C ALA A 284 -50.63 -14.60 -11.26
N GLU A 285 -51.63 -14.91 -10.42
CA GLU A 285 -51.41 -15.69 -9.20
C GLU A 285 -50.98 -17.13 -9.53
N LYS A 286 -51.60 -17.79 -10.52
CA LYS A 286 -51.17 -19.11 -10.99
C LYS A 286 -49.72 -19.10 -11.46
N TYR A 287 -49.29 -18.05 -12.18
CA TYR A 287 -47.88 -17.87 -12.56
C TYR A 287 -46.97 -17.69 -11.34
N LYS A 288 -47.39 -16.90 -10.34
CA LYS A 288 -46.65 -16.72 -9.08
C LYS A 288 -46.49 -18.03 -8.31
N PHE A 289 -47.55 -18.84 -8.22
CA PHE A 289 -47.49 -20.18 -7.65
C PHE A 289 -46.56 -21.11 -8.45
N PHE A 290 -46.58 -21.05 -9.79
CA PHE A 290 -45.68 -21.81 -10.65
C PHE A 290 -44.20 -21.43 -10.45
N ILE A 291 -43.85 -20.14 -10.53
CA ILE A 291 -42.44 -19.69 -10.50
C ILE A 291 -41.80 -19.84 -9.12
N ARG A 292 -42.59 -19.65 -8.05
CA ARG A 292 -42.17 -19.91 -6.66
C ARG A 292 -42.15 -21.41 -6.36
N GLY A 293 -43.15 -22.15 -6.84
CA GLY A 293 -43.26 -23.60 -6.71
C GLY A 293 -42.07 -24.34 -7.31
N THR A 294 -41.65 -23.92 -8.50
CA THR A 294 -40.51 -24.47 -9.24
C THR A 294 -39.15 -23.90 -8.81
N GLN A 295 -39.13 -23.03 -7.79
CA GLN A 295 -37.96 -22.30 -7.27
C GLN A 295 -37.18 -21.43 -8.26
N LEU A 296 -37.72 -21.19 -9.46
CA LEU A 296 -37.09 -20.32 -10.45
C LEU A 296 -36.97 -18.88 -9.96
N GLU A 297 -37.90 -18.42 -9.12
CA GLU A 297 -37.84 -17.11 -8.45
C GLU A 297 -36.67 -17.01 -7.44
N LEU A 298 -36.42 -18.07 -6.66
CA LEU A 298 -35.32 -18.09 -5.69
C LEU A 298 -33.96 -18.07 -6.39
N LEU A 299 -33.79 -18.90 -7.42
CA LEU A 299 -32.56 -18.94 -8.22
C LEU A 299 -32.27 -17.60 -8.90
N ASP A 300 -33.29 -16.92 -9.43
CA ASP A 300 -33.14 -15.59 -10.04
C ASP A 300 -32.69 -14.55 -8.99
N SER A 301 -33.30 -14.58 -7.79
CA SER A 301 -32.89 -13.74 -6.67
C SER A 301 -31.43 -13.99 -6.25
N ASP A 302 -31.01 -15.25 -6.12
CA ASP A 302 -29.63 -15.60 -5.77
C ASP A 302 -28.62 -15.10 -6.82
N TYR A 303 -29.00 -15.14 -8.10
CA TYR A 303 -28.15 -14.66 -9.19
C TYR A 303 -28.04 -13.13 -9.22
N ASN A 304 -29.11 -12.42 -8.86
CA ASN A 304 -29.08 -10.96 -8.76
C ASN A 304 -28.20 -10.50 -7.58
N ILE A 305 -28.16 -11.24 -6.46
CA ILE A 305 -27.20 -11.00 -5.36
C ILE A 305 -25.75 -11.25 -5.81
N ILE A 306 -25.51 -12.25 -6.67
CA ILE A 306 -24.18 -12.49 -7.25
C ILE A 306 -23.77 -11.36 -8.21
N GLU A 307 -24.71 -10.81 -8.99
CA GLU A 307 -24.48 -9.66 -9.87
C GLU A 307 -24.13 -8.39 -9.07
N GLU A 308 -24.92 -8.04 -8.05
CA GLU A 308 -24.66 -6.90 -7.15
C GLU A 308 -23.26 -7.00 -6.51
N ARG A 309 -22.87 -8.21 -6.05
CA ARG A 309 -21.52 -8.46 -5.49
C ARG A 309 -20.41 -8.36 -6.55
N HIS A 310 -20.66 -8.78 -7.78
CA HIS A 310 -19.72 -8.65 -8.89
C HIS A 310 -19.49 -7.17 -9.23
N ASP A 311 -20.56 -6.38 -9.32
CA ASP A 311 -20.47 -4.96 -9.65
C ASP A 311 -19.77 -4.17 -8.52
N GLY A 312 -20.07 -4.49 -7.26
CA GLY A 312 -19.33 -3.95 -6.11
C GLY A 312 -17.85 -4.36 -6.03
N ILE A 313 -17.41 -5.41 -6.73
CA ILE A 313 -15.99 -5.76 -6.92
C ILE A 313 -15.39 -4.95 -8.08
N LEU A 314 -16.12 -4.77 -9.18
CA LEU A 314 -15.68 -3.92 -10.31
C LEU A 314 -15.40 -2.49 -9.88
N ASP A 315 -16.26 -1.89 -9.06
CA ASP A 315 -16.06 -0.54 -8.54
C ASP A 315 -14.77 -0.44 -7.72
N LYS A 316 -14.51 -1.41 -6.82
CA LYS A 316 -13.27 -1.48 -6.02
C LYS A 316 -12.03 -1.70 -6.87
N LEU A 317 -12.12 -2.49 -7.94
CA LEU A 317 -11.04 -2.65 -8.91
C LEU A 317 -10.72 -1.33 -9.63
N SER A 318 -11.74 -0.54 -9.96
CA SER A 318 -11.54 0.77 -10.60
C SER A 318 -10.73 1.74 -9.72
N THR A 319 -11.01 1.78 -8.41
CA THR A 319 -10.28 2.62 -7.45
C THR A 319 -8.86 2.12 -7.24
N ARG A 320 -8.69 0.84 -6.92
CA ARG A 320 -7.37 0.23 -6.69
C ARG A 320 -6.42 0.35 -7.89
N LYS A 321 -6.95 0.40 -9.11
CA LYS A 321 -6.16 0.62 -10.32
C LYS A 321 -5.47 1.99 -10.33
N ALA A 322 -6.14 3.04 -9.83
CA ALA A 322 -5.55 4.37 -9.67
C ALA A 322 -4.46 4.35 -8.58
N ASP A 323 -4.74 3.71 -7.43
CA ASP A 323 -3.77 3.57 -6.34
C ASP A 323 -2.49 2.84 -6.78
N ILE A 324 -2.62 1.80 -7.60
CA ILE A 324 -1.48 1.04 -8.13
C ILE A 324 -0.59 1.91 -9.03
N GLU A 325 -1.16 2.77 -9.88
CA GLU A 325 -0.36 3.71 -10.68
C GLU A 325 0.32 4.79 -9.81
N ILE A 326 -0.32 5.22 -8.71
CA ILE A 326 0.31 6.10 -7.70
C ILE A 326 1.48 5.39 -6.99
N LEU A 327 1.31 4.13 -6.57
CA LEU A 327 2.37 3.32 -5.93
C LEU A 327 3.54 3.06 -6.89
N LYS A 328 3.25 2.78 -8.16
CA LYS A 328 4.24 2.64 -9.26
C LYS A 328 5.01 3.93 -9.51
N ALA A 329 4.33 5.09 -9.46
CA ALA A 329 4.98 6.39 -9.52
C ALA A 329 5.91 6.62 -8.31
N LYS A 330 5.46 6.32 -7.09
CA LYS A 330 6.30 6.38 -5.88
C LYS A 330 7.52 5.46 -5.97
N ALA A 331 7.34 4.19 -6.38
CA ALA A 331 8.42 3.22 -6.53
C ALA A 331 9.46 3.65 -7.58
N SER A 332 9.01 4.16 -8.73
CA SER A 332 9.92 4.66 -9.77
C SER A 332 10.66 5.93 -9.35
N GLN A 333 10.01 6.88 -8.65
CA GLN A 333 10.69 8.04 -8.06
C GLN A 333 11.75 7.62 -7.02
N ALA A 334 11.44 6.67 -6.14
CA ALA A 334 12.39 6.15 -5.16
C ALA A 334 13.60 5.46 -5.83
N LYS A 335 13.37 4.72 -6.92
CA LYS A 335 14.41 4.11 -7.74
C LYS A 335 15.36 5.15 -8.37
N VAL A 336 14.81 6.24 -8.92
CA VAL A 336 15.60 7.36 -9.47
C VAL A 336 16.43 8.04 -8.37
N LYS A 337 15.85 8.29 -7.18
CA LYS A 337 16.59 8.84 -6.03
C LYS A 337 17.76 7.94 -5.61
N LYS A 338 17.56 6.62 -5.57
CA LYS A 338 18.64 5.64 -5.30
C LYS A 338 19.76 5.72 -6.34
N GLN A 339 19.42 5.71 -7.63
CA GLN A 339 20.41 5.74 -8.72
C GLN A 339 21.27 7.02 -8.71
N ARG A 340 20.69 8.17 -8.37
CA ARG A 340 21.45 9.43 -8.19
C ARG A 340 22.54 9.31 -7.12
N LEU A 341 22.31 8.55 -6.05
CA LEU A 341 23.31 8.31 -5.01
C LEU A 341 24.34 7.24 -5.35
N GLU A 342 24.07 6.31 -6.27
CA GLU A 342 25.08 5.35 -6.72
C GLU A 342 26.27 6.06 -7.39
N ASN A 343 26.02 7.21 -8.03
CA ASN A 343 27.05 8.11 -8.57
C ASN A 343 27.94 8.77 -7.48
N THR A 344 27.50 8.82 -6.21
CA THR A 344 28.31 9.38 -5.10
C THR A 344 29.40 8.44 -4.58
N ARG A 345 29.45 7.18 -5.06
CA ARG A 345 30.50 6.22 -4.67
C ARG A 345 31.90 6.78 -4.97
N ALA A 346 32.11 7.31 -6.17
CA ALA A 346 33.39 7.90 -6.57
C ALA A 346 33.86 9.08 -5.68
N LEU A 347 32.93 9.80 -5.02
CA LEU A 347 33.27 10.82 -4.03
C LEU A 347 33.71 10.20 -2.70
N ARG A 348 33.00 9.16 -2.21
CA ARG A 348 33.44 8.41 -1.01
C ARG A 348 34.80 7.77 -1.20
N ASP A 349 35.05 7.16 -2.36
CA ASP A 349 36.33 6.52 -2.68
C ASP A 349 37.47 7.55 -2.74
N LYS A 350 37.18 8.78 -3.20
CA LYS A 350 38.12 9.91 -3.13
C LYS A 350 38.38 10.35 -1.68
N ILE A 351 37.34 10.53 -0.87
CA ILE A 351 37.47 10.91 0.55
C ILE A 351 38.31 9.88 1.31
N ALA A 352 38.07 8.58 1.12
CA ALA A 352 38.86 7.51 1.73
C ALA A 352 40.34 7.61 1.37
N ARG A 353 40.68 7.78 0.08
CA ARG A 353 42.07 7.98 -0.36
C ARG A 353 42.72 9.22 0.26
N TYR A 354 42.02 10.35 0.32
CA TYR A 354 42.54 11.58 0.93
C TYR A 354 42.74 11.43 2.46
N ARG A 355 41.87 10.69 3.17
CA ARG A 355 42.06 10.38 4.59
C ARG A 355 43.27 9.48 4.85
N HIS A 356 43.51 8.49 3.99
CA HIS A 356 44.71 7.66 4.06
C HIS A 356 45.97 8.51 3.83
N MET A 357 45.95 9.39 2.83
CA MET A 357 47.06 10.29 2.53
C MET A 357 47.32 11.28 3.68
N HIS A 358 46.28 11.87 4.27
CA HIS A 358 46.38 12.80 5.41
C HIS A 358 47.17 12.22 6.59
N ALA A 359 46.82 11.00 7.01
CA ALA A 359 47.49 10.30 8.11
C ALA A 359 49.00 10.13 7.86
N TRP A 360 49.40 9.87 6.62
CA TRP A 360 50.80 9.66 6.25
C TRP A 360 51.57 10.95 5.93
N VAL A 361 50.91 12.03 5.50
CA VAL A 361 51.54 13.35 5.38
C VAL A 361 51.88 13.94 6.76
N GLN A 362 51.02 13.76 7.77
CA GLN A 362 51.32 14.17 9.15
C GLN A 362 52.56 13.45 9.70
N VAL A 363 52.71 12.16 9.39
CA VAL A 363 53.92 11.39 9.74
C VAL A 363 55.15 11.96 9.02
N ALA A 364 55.06 12.20 7.70
CA ALA A 364 56.17 12.71 6.89
C ALA A 364 56.64 14.14 7.25
N GLU A 365 55.79 14.95 7.87
CA GLU A 365 56.17 16.27 8.40
C GLU A 365 57.02 16.13 9.68
N VAL A 366 56.61 15.25 10.61
CA VAL A 366 57.36 15.01 11.85
C VAL A 366 58.65 14.20 11.60
N GLU A 367 58.66 13.30 10.62
CA GLU A 367 59.89 12.62 10.12
C GLU A 367 60.94 13.64 9.64
N ARG A 368 60.52 14.74 9.00
CA ARG A 368 61.43 15.81 8.53
C ARG A 368 61.99 16.66 9.68
N GLU A 369 61.13 17.05 10.63
CA GLU A 369 61.59 17.76 11.83
C GLU A 369 62.58 16.91 12.66
N LEU A 370 62.40 15.59 12.68
CA LEU A 370 63.35 14.64 13.29
C LEU A 370 64.71 14.63 12.56
N GLU A 371 64.73 14.63 11.22
CA GLU A 371 65.98 14.77 10.45
C GLU A 371 66.70 16.10 10.71
N GLU A 372 65.95 17.18 10.91
CA GLU A 372 66.53 18.49 11.26
C GLU A 372 67.22 18.45 12.64
N TYR A 373 66.55 17.95 13.68
CA TYR A 373 67.18 17.76 15.00
C TYR A 373 68.37 16.79 14.97
N GLN A 374 68.34 15.76 14.13
CA GLN A 374 69.45 14.82 13.99
C GLN A 374 70.69 15.52 13.42
N ARG A 375 70.55 16.40 12.42
CA ARG A 375 71.65 17.19 11.86
C ARG A 375 72.15 18.28 12.82
N GLU A 376 71.26 18.89 13.61
CA GLU A 376 71.66 19.86 14.65
C GLU A 376 72.48 19.23 15.77
N VAL A 377 72.15 17.98 16.15
CA VAL A 377 72.96 17.20 17.10
C VAL A 377 74.34 16.90 16.51
N GLU A 378 74.40 16.38 15.28
CA GLU A 378 75.65 16.03 14.59
C GLU A 378 76.61 17.24 14.46
N THR A 379 76.10 18.41 14.06
CA THR A 379 76.95 19.62 13.95
C THR A 379 77.38 20.21 15.30
N THR A 380 76.59 20.02 16.36
CA THR A 380 76.96 20.45 17.71
C THR A 380 78.02 19.53 18.33
N GLU A 381 77.98 18.23 18.03
CA GLU A 381 79.03 17.28 18.42
C GLU A 381 80.39 17.62 17.78
N GLU A 382 80.41 18.05 16.52
CA GLU A 382 81.62 18.49 15.82
C GLU A 382 82.21 19.79 16.44
N ASP A 383 81.39 20.80 16.70
CA ASP A 383 81.81 22.08 17.31
C ASP A 383 82.36 21.92 18.75
N ILE A 384 81.84 20.97 19.54
CA ILE A 384 82.38 20.64 20.87
C ILE A 384 83.80 20.05 20.76
N GLN A 385 84.06 19.17 19.79
CA GLN A 385 85.38 18.57 19.60
C GLN A 385 86.45 19.61 19.24
N GLU A 386 86.13 20.60 18.39
CA GLU A 386 87.04 21.70 18.06
C GLU A 386 87.37 22.56 19.30
N LYS A 387 86.37 22.82 20.15
CA LYS A 387 86.53 23.62 21.38
C LYS A 387 87.33 22.90 22.46
N GLU A 388 87.14 21.60 22.63
CA GLU A 388 87.95 20.79 23.56
C GLU A 388 89.44 20.82 23.19
N ALA A 389 89.78 20.68 21.92
CA ALA A 389 91.15 20.77 21.43
C ALA A 389 91.79 22.17 21.69
N ALA A 390 91.00 23.25 21.60
CA ALA A 390 91.47 24.60 21.92
C ALA A 390 91.73 24.81 23.42
N ALA A 391 90.92 24.19 24.29
CA ALA A 391 91.07 24.32 25.75
C ALA A 391 92.33 23.62 26.29
N GLU A 392 92.76 22.51 25.70
CA GLU A 392 94.03 21.85 26.07
C GLU A 392 95.24 22.78 25.88
N ILE A 393 95.25 23.60 24.82
CA ILE A 393 96.35 24.55 24.53
C ILE A 393 96.42 25.63 25.62
N LEU A 394 95.28 26.16 26.06
CA LEU A 394 95.21 27.16 27.13
C LEU A 394 95.59 26.57 28.50
N MET A 395 95.29 25.30 28.74
CA MET A 395 95.71 24.61 29.97
C MET A 395 97.25 24.55 30.10
N GLY A 396 97.96 24.19 29.03
CA GLY A 396 99.43 24.16 29.03
C GLY A 396 100.08 25.54 29.22
N GLN A 397 99.42 26.63 28.79
CA GLN A 397 99.91 28.00 29.03
C GLN A 397 99.81 28.40 30.51
N PHE A 398 98.72 28.05 31.19
CA PHE A 398 98.56 28.33 32.62
C PHE A 398 99.65 27.63 33.46
N GLU A 399 99.93 26.36 33.18
CA GLU A 399 100.95 25.57 33.91
C GLU A 399 102.36 26.19 33.78
N GLY A 400 102.68 26.76 32.61
CA GLY A 400 103.94 27.49 32.40
C GLY A 400 104.04 28.78 33.24
N HIS A 401 102.96 29.56 33.36
CA HIS A 401 102.96 30.78 34.16
C HIS A 401 103.01 30.49 35.67
N ASP A 402 102.29 29.47 36.15
CA ASP A 402 102.24 29.06 37.56
C ASP A 402 103.65 28.78 38.14
N GLN A 403 104.45 27.98 37.43
CA GLN A 403 105.83 27.64 37.81
C GLN A 403 106.75 28.86 37.90
N THR A 404 106.58 29.85 37.01
CA THR A 404 107.42 31.07 37.03
C THR A 404 107.10 32.00 38.19
N HIS A 405 105.85 32.01 38.65
CA HIS A 405 105.41 32.82 39.79
C HIS A 405 105.99 32.29 41.11
N GLU A 406 105.91 30.98 41.37
CA GLU A 406 106.44 30.38 42.61
C GLU A 406 107.93 30.69 42.82
N ALA A 407 108.74 30.57 41.76
CA ALA A 407 110.17 30.87 41.81
C ALA A 407 110.49 32.33 42.19
N ALA A 408 109.67 33.29 41.72
CA ALA A 408 109.84 34.70 42.06
C ALA A 408 109.43 34.99 43.52
N GLN A 409 108.38 34.35 44.00
CA GLN A 409 107.83 34.54 45.35
C GLN A 409 108.81 34.07 46.44
N ALA A 410 109.53 32.97 46.22
CA ALA A 410 110.59 32.51 47.12
C ALA A 410 111.72 33.55 47.32
N THR A 411 112.02 34.34 46.28
CA THR A 411 113.08 35.36 46.32
C THR A 411 112.66 36.60 47.14
N LEU A 412 111.36 36.92 47.17
CA LEU A 412 110.81 38.05 47.93
C LEU A 412 110.95 37.85 49.45
N ALA A 413 110.67 36.64 49.93
CA ALA A 413 110.67 36.31 51.35
C ALA A 413 112.01 36.61 52.04
N GLN A 414 113.12 36.33 51.35
CA GLN A 414 114.48 36.58 51.85
C GLN A 414 114.79 38.08 52.03
N LEU A 415 114.19 38.97 51.23
CA LEU A 415 114.43 40.42 51.33
C LEU A 415 113.60 41.08 52.45
N GLN A 416 112.45 40.51 52.80
CA GLN A 416 111.56 41.04 53.85
C GLN A 416 112.10 40.79 55.27
N GLU A 417 112.92 39.75 55.46
CA GLU A 417 113.49 39.41 56.77
C GLU A 417 114.46 40.49 57.29
N HIS A 418 115.16 41.18 56.40
CA HIS A 418 116.11 42.25 56.73
C HIS A 418 115.47 43.62 57.07
N LEU A 419 114.16 43.79 56.92
CA LEU A 419 113.48 45.09 57.12
C LEU A 419 113.10 45.37 58.59
N LYS A 420 112.87 44.32 59.38
CA LYS A 420 112.23 44.39 60.71
C LYS A 420 112.89 45.34 61.74
N PRO A 421 114.22 45.34 61.97
CA PRO A 421 114.81 46.14 63.06
C PRO A 421 114.81 47.66 62.82
N VAL A 422 114.41 48.14 61.63
CA VAL A 422 114.34 49.58 61.30
C VAL A 422 112.93 50.17 61.54
N ASP A 423 111.87 49.35 61.49
CA ASP A 423 110.47 49.80 61.62
C ASP A 423 110.03 49.97 63.09
N GLU A 424 110.65 49.21 64.01
CA GLU A 424 110.36 49.23 65.45
C GLU A 424 110.74 50.57 66.13
N GLN A 425 111.70 51.33 65.57
CA GLN A 425 112.09 52.64 66.11
C GLN A 425 111.15 53.78 65.69
N HIS A 426 110.52 53.69 64.50
CA HIS A 426 109.56 54.70 64.03
C HIS A 426 108.18 54.57 64.66
N THR A 427 107.72 53.33 64.87
CA THR A 427 106.37 53.03 65.36
C THR A 427 106.11 53.56 66.78
N ALA A 428 107.13 53.63 67.64
CA ALA A 428 107.02 54.17 69.00
C ALA A 428 106.63 55.66 69.05
N MET A 429 107.11 56.49 68.10
CA MET A 429 106.80 57.93 68.10
C MET A 429 105.41 58.25 67.52
N LYS A 430 104.92 57.42 66.59
CA LYS A 430 103.65 57.63 65.88
C LYS A 430 102.40 57.29 66.71
N ALA A 431 102.53 56.38 67.68
CA ALA A 431 101.41 55.89 68.49
C ALA A 431 100.72 57.01 69.30
N ASN A 432 101.48 58.00 69.79
CA ASN A 432 100.99 59.04 70.68
C ASN A 432 100.10 60.09 69.98
N TRP A 433 100.14 60.17 68.64
CA TRP A 433 99.32 61.11 67.84
C TRP A 433 97.92 60.56 67.51
N ASN A 434 97.79 59.25 67.25
CA ASN A 434 96.55 58.64 66.77
C ASN A 434 95.41 58.60 67.81
N GLU A 435 95.73 58.50 69.10
CA GLU A 435 94.73 58.34 70.18
C GLU A 435 93.73 59.50 70.26
N LYS A 436 94.11 60.71 69.83
CA LYS A 436 93.25 61.90 69.88
C LYS A 436 92.35 62.09 68.65
N VAL A 437 92.59 61.38 67.55
CA VAL A 437 91.77 61.47 66.33
C VAL A 437 90.44 60.71 66.47
N LYS A 438 90.43 59.61 67.22
CA LYS A 438 89.33 58.62 67.21
C LYS A 438 88.01 59.14 67.80
N GLN A 439 88.07 60.02 68.81
CA GLN A 439 86.90 60.40 69.62
C GLN A 439 85.89 61.33 68.90
N VAL A 440 86.23 61.90 67.74
CA VAL A 440 85.39 62.86 67.00
C VAL A 440 84.41 62.18 66.01
N ALA A 441 84.71 60.97 65.55
CA ALA A 441 84.01 60.35 64.43
C ALA A 441 82.67 59.69 64.81
N GLU A 442 82.55 59.15 66.03
CA GLU A 442 81.46 58.24 66.41
C GLU A 442 80.09 58.94 66.55
N LYS A 443 80.05 60.23 66.93
CA LYS A 443 78.80 60.97 67.23
C LYS A 443 77.97 61.43 66.02
N LYS A 444 78.43 61.24 64.78
CA LYS A 444 77.75 61.78 63.56
C LYS A 444 76.87 60.78 62.79
N ALA A 445 76.81 59.52 63.20
CA ALA A 445 76.15 58.45 62.41
C ALA A 445 74.64 58.29 62.69
N ASP A 446 74.22 58.41 63.94
CA ASP A 446 72.92 57.86 64.41
C ASP A 446 71.69 58.64 63.91
N GLN A 447 71.83 59.93 63.57
CA GLN A 447 70.70 60.83 63.30
C GLN A 447 69.88 60.48 62.03
N ARG A 448 70.44 59.73 61.08
CA ARG A 448 69.83 59.60 59.72
C ARG A 448 68.70 58.58 59.57
N ILE A 449 68.59 57.59 60.47
CA ILE A 449 67.79 56.38 60.24
C ILE A 449 66.28 56.56 60.55
N ILE A 450 65.93 57.49 61.45
CA ILE A 450 64.60 57.56 62.09
C ILE A 450 63.49 58.17 61.21
N LYS A 451 63.81 58.70 60.02
CA LYS A 451 62.92 59.61 59.28
C LYS A 451 61.98 58.96 58.24
N GLU A 452 62.22 57.73 57.80
CA GLU A 452 61.56 57.18 56.60
C GLU A 452 60.31 56.30 56.87
N GLU A 453 60.17 55.69 58.05
CA GLU A 453 59.09 54.72 58.36
C GLU A 453 57.68 55.34 58.51
N VAL A 454 57.57 56.55 59.07
CA VAL A 454 56.29 57.21 59.42
C VAL A 454 55.32 57.35 58.23
N LYS A 455 55.84 57.45 56.99
CA LYS A 455 55.07 57.87 55.82
C LYS A 455 54.19 56.77 55.20
N SER A 456 54.41 55.49 55.54
CA SER A 456 53.79 54.35 54.85
C SER A 456 52.34 54.09 55.28
N HIS A 457 52.07 54.11 56.59
CA HIS A 457 50.85 53.52 57.17
C HIS A 457 49.56 54.34 56.98
N ILE A 458 49.66 55.64 56.69
CA ILE A 458 48.48 56.54 56.59
C ILE A 458 47.55 56.18 55.42
N LYS A 459 48.09 55.68 54.30
CA LYS A 459 47.31 55.42 53.06
C LYS A 459 46.34 54.23 53.13
N ALA A 460 46.54 53.29 54.06
CA ALA A 460 45.73 52.07 54.12
C ALA A 460 44.32 52.29 54.69
N ARG A 461 44.14 53.34 55.49
CA ARG A 461 42.90 53.64 56.25
C ARG A 461 41.70 54.04 55.38
N GLU A 462 41.94 54.77 54.30
CA GLU A 462 40.91 55.60 53.64
C GLU A 462 40.01 54.82 52.65
N ASN A 463 40.45 53.65 52.19
CA ASN A 463 39.68 52.87 51.20
C ASN A 463 38.48 52.10 51.80
N ALA A 464 38.54 51.72 53.08
CA ALA A 464 37.53 50.86 53.71
C ALA A 464 36.23 51.59 54.14
N GLU A 465 36.24 52.92 54.21
CA GLU A 465 35.09 53.73 54.71
C GLU A 465 34.08 54.12 53.60
N ARG A 466 34.33 53.72 52.35
CA ARG A 466 33.44 54.01 51.21
C ARG A 466 32.37 52.94 51.03
N ASP A 467 32.79 51.67 51.03
CA ASP A 467 32.00 50.58 50.46
C ASP A 467 30.82 50.13 51.39
N ILE A 468 30.81 50.56 52.65
CA ILE A 468 29.73 50.29 53.63
C ILE A 468 28.47 51.17 53.41
N ARG A 469 28.57 52.28 52.67
CA ARG A 469 27.46 53.24 52.52
C ARG A 469 26.43 52.87 51.45
N GLU A 470 26.81 52.10 50.44
CA GLU A 470 25.96 51.86 49.27
C GLU A 470 24.89 50.77 49.54
N GLU A 471 25.22 49.74 50.34
CA GLU A 471 24.32 48.60 50.56
C GLU A 471 23.11 48.94 51.45
N ASN A 472 23.26 49.90 52.38
CA ASN A 472 22.17 50.33 53.29
C ASN A 472 21.01 51.04 52.57
N ALA A 473 21.19 51.54 51.35
CA ALA A 473 20.14 52.25 50.60
C ALA A 473 19.13 51.30 49.94
N ARG A 474 19.48 50.02 49.76
CA ARG A 474 18.75 49.08 48.89
C ARG A 474 17.55 48.39 49.55
N ILE A 475 17.52 48.36 50.89
CA ILE A 475 16.58 47.55 51.69
C ILE A 475 15.27 48.30 51.98
N ALA A 476 15.25 49.64 51.89
CA ALA A 476 14.15 50.48 52.41
C ALA A 476 12.93 50.65 51.48
N ALA A 477 12.84 49.95 50.34
CA ALA A 477 11.88 50.27 49.26
C ALA A 477 10.79 49.21 48.99
N ALA A 478 10.65 48.17 49.84
CA ALA A 478 10.00 46.92 49.45
C ALA A 478 8.61 46.61 50.05
N GLU A 479 7.89 47.57 50.65
CA GLU A 479 6.52 47.34 51.18
C GLU A 479 5.53 48.44 50.75
N GLY A 480 4.51 48.09 49.95
CA GLY A 480 3.49 49.03 49.47
C GLY A 480 2.44 48.43 48.51
N PRO A 481 1.42 49.21 48.06
CA PRO A 481 0.20 48.69 47.41
C PRO A 481 0.34 48.03 46.02
N ALA A 482 1.55 47.88 45.50
CA ALA A 482 1.81 47.47 44.11
C ALA A 482 1.34 46.03 43.80
N LEU A 483 1.37 45.13 44.78
CA LEU A 483 1.03 43.72 44.59
C LEU A 483 -0.45 43.51 44.20
N GLU A 484 -1.35 44.36 44.70
CA GLU A 484 -2.79 44.25 44.44
C GLU A 484 -3.17 44.76 43.03
N GLN A 485 -2.45 45.77 42.52
CA GLN A 485 -2.59 46.21 41.12
C GLN A 485 -2.06 45.15 40.13
N GLN A 486 -0.91 44.53 40.39
CA GLN A 486 -0.34 43.55 39.47
C GLN A 486 -1.16 42.25 39.37
N LEU A 487 -1.86 41.86 40.43
CA LEU A 487 -2.81 40.74 40.40
C LEU A 487 -4.06 41.03 39.54
N ALA A 488 -4.57 42.28 39.55
CA ALA A 488 -5.69 42.67 38.70
C ALA A 488 -5.30 42.76 37.21
N GLU A 489 -4.10 43.26 36.92
CA GLU A 489 -3.55 43.34 35.56
C GLU A 489 -3.34 41.94 34.94
N LEU A 490 -2.89 40.97 35.74
CA LEU A 490 -2.78 39.56 35.36
C LEU A 490 -4.13 38.95 34.92
N GLU A 491 -5.24 39.36 35.53
CA GLU A 491 -6.57 38.84 35.22
C GLU A 491 -7.15 39.44 33.93
N GLU A 492 -6.85 40.72 33.64
CA GLU A 492 -7.21 41.34 32.35
C GLU A 492 -6.43 40.71 31.18
N LEU A 493 -5.12 40.45 31.35
CA LEU A 493 -4.29 39.83 30.32
C LEU A 493 -4.79 38.42 29.94
N LYS A 494 -5.19 37.61 30.93
CA LYS A 494 -5.84 36.29 30.70
C LYS A 494 -7.10 36.41 29.84
N GLY A 495 -7.96 37.41 30.12
CA GLY A 495 -9.16 37.67 29.33
C GLY A 495 -8.87 38.00 27.86
N ARG A 496 -7.81 38.76 27.59
CA ARG A 496 -7.37 39.12 26.23
C ARG A 496 -6.82 37.92 25.46
N ALA A 497 -6.03 37.06 26.10
CA ALA A 497 -5.54 35.80 25.51
C ALA A 497 -6.70 34.88 25.10
N GLU A 498 -7.71 34.75 25.97
CA GLU A 498 -8.88 33.91 25.72
C GLU A 498 -9.79 34.45 24.60
N GLN A 499 -9.89 35.77 24.44
CA GLN A 499 -10.54 36.40 23.28
C GLN A 499 -9.82 36.07 21.96
N LYS A 500 -8.48 36.15 21.93
CA LYS A 500 -7.68 35.85 20.71
C LYS A 500 -7.77 34.38 20.29
N LYS A 501 -7.96 33.48 21.25
CA LYS A 501 -8.28 32.06 21.00
C LYS A 501 -9.60 31.89 20.23
N ARG A 502 -10.66 32.60 20.62
CA ARG A 502 -11.97 32.55 19.94
C ARG A 502 -11.92 33.09 18.50
N GLU A 503 -11.20 34.20 18.28
CA GLU A 503 -10.99 34.76 16.93
C GLU A 503 -10.29 33.76 15.99
N PHE A 504 -9.36 32.95 16.50
CA PHE A 504 -8.70 31.89 15.75
C PHE A 504 -9.65 30.74 15.41
N ASP A 505 -10.45 30.27 16.38
CA ASP A 505 -11.41 29.16 16.18
C ASP A 505 -12.52 29.52 15.17
N GLU A 506 -13.03 30.76 15.21
CA GLU A 506 -13.97 31.26 14.21
C GLU A 506 -13.35 31.29 12.81
N HIS A 507 -12.12 31.80 12.68
CA HIS A 507 -11.40 31.82 11.40
C HIS A 507 -11.06 30.40 10.90
N GLN A 508 -10.77 29.45 11.79
CA GLN A 508 -10.48 28.05 11.47
C GLN A 508 -11.63 27.37 10.71
N SER A 509 -12.89 27.70 11.05
CA SER A 509 -14.11 27.10 10.48
C SER A 509 -14.19 27.19 8.94
N GLN A 510 -13.66 28.27 8.35
CA GLN A 510 -13.75 28.57 6.92
C GLN A 510 -12.86 27.66 6.04
N VAL A 511 -11.90 26.93 6.64
CA VAL A 511 -10.93 26.11 5.88
C VAL A 511 -11.58 24.97 5.09
N THR A 512 -12.72 24.46 5.59
CA THR A 512 -13.44 23.33 5.00
C THR A 512 -14.07 23.70 3.66
N GLU A 513 -14.65 24.90 3.55
CA GLU A 513 -15.26 25.40 2.32
C GLU A 513 -14.19 25.73 1.27
N LEU A 514 -13.10 26.41 1.68
CA LEU A 514 -11.98 26.74 0.78
C LEU A 514 -11.34 25.48 0.17
N ARG A 515 -11.15 24.42 0.96
CA ARG A 515 -10.66 23.12 0.46
C ARG A 515 -11.63 22.49 -0.52
N ARG A 516 -12.94 22.48 -0.20
CA ARG A 516 -13.99 21.95 -1.09
C ARG A 516 -14.02 22.67 -2.44
N ASN A 517 -13.87 23.99 -2.44
CA ASN A 517 -13.82 24.80 -3.66
C ASN A 517 -12.55 24.54 -4.50
N ARG A 518 -11.39 24.35 -3.86
CA ARG A 518 -10.16 23.89 -4.54
C ARG A 518 -10.35 22.51 -5.19
N ASP A 519 -10.91 21.56 -4.45
CA ASP A 519 -11.03 20.17 -4.91
C ASP A 519 -12.03 20.04 -6.07
N ALA A 520 -13.11 20.84 -6.06
CA ALA A 520 -14.00 20.99 -7.21
C ALA A 520 -13.28 21.57 -8.43
N ALA A 521 -12.52 22.67 -8.27
CA ALA A 521 -11.75 23.26 -9.37
C ALA A 521 -10.67 22.32 -9.93
N TRP A 522 -10.07 21.47 -9.08
CA TRP A 522 -9.12 20.44 -9.52
C TRP A 522 -9.79 19.34 -10.35
N ALA A 523 -10.97 18.88 -9.93
CA ALA A 523 -11.74 17.90 -10.70
C ALA A 523 -12.13 18.43 -12.10
N GLU A 524 -12.47 19.72 -12.23
CA GLU A 524 -12.73 20.35 -13.52
C GLU A 524 -11.49 20.44 -14.43
N VAL A 525 -10.30 20.72 -13.88
CA VAL A 525 -9.04 20.68 -14.65
C VAL A 525 -8.77 19.28 -15.17
N GLU A 526 -9.00 18.26 -14.36
CA GLU A 526 -8.73 16.87 -14.72
C GLU A 526 -9.70 16.35 -15.80
N THR A 527 -10.97 16.78 -15.81
CA THR A 527 -11.90 16.46 -16.91
C THR A 527 -11.52 17.18 -18.21
N ALA A 528 -11.11 18.46 -18.14
CA ALA A 528 -10.64 19.21 -19.30
C ALA A 528 -9.37 18.60 -19.92
N ARG A 529 -8.41 18.15 -19.10
CA ARG A 529 -7.17 17.48 -19.56
C ARG A 529 -7.48 16.18 -20.30
N LYS A 530 -8.35 15.33 -19.75
CA LYS A 530 -8.81 14.08 -20.41
C LYS A 530 -9.48 14.35 -21.76
N ALA A 531 -10.21 15.45 -21.91
CA ALA A 531 -10.77 15.86 -23.19
C ALA A 531 -9.66 16.29 -24.19
N ARG A 532 -8.68 17.08 -23.74
CA ARG A 532 -7.53 17.50 -24.55
C ARG A 532 -6.67 16.33 -25.03
N ASP A 533 -6.42 15.34 -24.17
CA ASP A 533 -5.58 14.19 -24.52
C ASP A 533 -6.21 13.31 -25.61
N ARG A 534 -7.54 13.17 -25.63
CA ARG A 534 -8.25 12.53 -26.74
C ARG A 534 -8.03 13.26 -28.07
N ARG A 535 -8.16 14.59 -28.06
CA ARG A 535 -7.93 15.42 -29.27
C ARG A 535 -6.47 15.38 -29.74
N GLN A 536 -5.51 15.27 -28.82
CA GLN A 536 -4.09 15.09 -29.18
C GLN A 536 -3.87 13.77 -29.93
N VAL A 537 -4.47 12.68 -29.47
CA VAL A 537 -4.37 11.37 -30.14
C VAL A 537 -5.03 11.39 -31.53
N GLU A 538 -6.19 12.04 -31.66
CA GLU A 538 -6.86 12.27 -32.95
C GLU A 538 -5.95 13.02 -33.94
N PHE A 539 -5.33 14.12 -33.49
CA PHE A 539 -4.41 14.93 -34.30
C PHE A 539 -3.15 14.16 -34.72
N GLU A 540 -2.45 13.50 -33.79
CA GLU A 540 -1.24 12.73 -34.13
C GLU A 540 -1.55 11.56 -35.06
N THR A 541 -2.72 10.91 -34.91
CA THR A 541 -3.18 9.86 -35.83
C THR A 541 -3.39 10.40 -37.24
N ALA A 542 -4.14 11.50 -37.38
CA ALA A 542 -4.37 12.14 -38.68
C ALA A 542 -3.07 12.58 -39.37
N LYS A 543 -2.12 13.12 -38.59
CA LYS A 543 -0.81 13.59 -39.04
C LYS A 543 0.11 12.43 -39.44
N ALA A 544 0.11 11.33 -38.70
CA ALA A 544 0.85 10.11 -39.06
C ALA A 544 0.32 9.52 -40.38
N THR A 545 -1.00 9.49 -40.60
CA THR A 545 -1.61 9.07 -41.87
C THR A 545 -1.16 9.96 -43.04
N LEU A 546 -1.15 11.30 -42.86
CA LEU A 546 -0.64 12.22 -43.87
C LEU A 546 0.84 11.96 -44.20
N GLY A 547 1.68 11.76 -43.18
CA GLY A 547 3.10 11.42 -43.35
C GLY A 547 3.32 10.11 -44.13
N GLY A 548 2.47 9.10 -43.92
CA GLY A 548 2.49 7.86 -44.70
C GLY A 548 2.19 8.06 -46.18
N LEU A 549 1.17 8.87 -46.51
CA LEU A 549 0.81 9.22 -47.89
C LEU A 549 1.92 10.04 -48.60
N GLN A 550 2.60 10.92 -47.86
CA GLN A 550 3.71 11.72 -48.39
C GLN A 550 4.98 10.86 -48.60
N ASN A 551 5.39 10.04 -47.63
CA ASN A 551 6.67 9.30 -47.66
C ASN A 551 6.69 8.07 -48.59
N THR A 552 5.63 7.81 -49.34
CA THR A 552 5.60 6.68 -50.30
C THR A 552 6.37 7.04 -51.59
N GLN A 553 7.70 6.97 -51.56
CA GLN A 553 8.58 6.82 -52.74
C GLN A 553 8.82 5.34 -53.12
N ARG A 554 7.97 4.43 -52.63
CA ARG A 554 8.14 2.99 -52.83
C ARG A 554 7.51 2.56 -54.16
N GLY A 555 8.14 1.61 -54.84
CA GLY A 555 7.81 1.20 -56.21
C GLY A 555 6.40 0.62 -56.40
N PRO A 556 6.00 0.30 -57.65
CA PRO A 556 4.62 0.03 -58.05
C PRO A 556 3.95 -1.20 -57.40
N PHE A 557 4.67 -1.95 -56.56
CA PHE A 557 4.16 -3.10 -55.81
C PHE A 557 4.08 -2.87 -54.30
N TYR A 558 4.22 -1.63 -53.80
CA TYR A 558 4.28 -1.36 -52.36
C TYR A 558 2.99 -1.74 -51.58
N GLY A 559 1.81 -1.61 -52.19
CA GLY A 559 0.55 -2.02 -51.55
C GLY A 559 0.35 -3.53 -51.42
N TYR A 560 1.15 -4.33 -52.13
CA TYR A 560 0.99 -5.77 -52.26
C TYR A 560 1.80 -6.52 -51.20
N LYS A 561 1.63 -7.84 -51.13
CA LYS A 561 2.44 -8.71 -50.26
C LYS A 561 3.95 -8.47 -50.39
N GLN A 562 4.67 -8.66 -49.29
CA GLN A 562 6.12 -8.51 -49.24
C GLN A 562 6.81 -9.40 -50.29
N ASN A 563 7.87 -8.87 -50.93
CA ASN A 563 8.60 -9.50 -52.04
C ASN A 563 7.77 -9.74 -53.33
N MET A 564 6.59 -9.12 -53.50
CA MET A 564 5.82 -9.18 -54.76
C MET A 564 6.64 -8.67 -55.97
N ASP A 565 7.50 -7.68 -55.79
CA ASP A 565 8.40 -7.20 -56.84
C ASP A 565 9.41 -8.27 -57.29
N GLN A 566 9.94 -9.05 -56.33
CA GLN A 566 10.85 -10.17 -56.60
C GLN A 566 10.12 -11.33 -57.28
N LEU A 567 8.90 -11.64 -56.85
CA LEU A 567 8.06 -12.67 -57.48
C LEU A 567 7.71 -12.29 -58.93
N VAL A 568 7.27 -11.05 -59.17
CA VAL A 568 6.96 -10.58 -60.53
C VAL A 568 8.20 -10.58 -61.42
N ARG A 569 9.39 -10.23 -60.91
CA ARG A 569 10.66 -10.39 -61.64
C ARG A 569 10.94 -11.86 -61.96
N ALA A 570 10.82 -12.76 -61.00
CA ALA A 570 11.06 -14.20 -61.18
C ALA A 570 10.11 -14.83 -62.22
N ILE A 571 8.82 -14.46 -62.18
CA ILE A 571 7.80 -14.85 -63.17
C ILE A 571 8.17 -14.32 -64.57
N ASN A 572 8.66 -13.08 -64.67
CA ASN A 572 9.05 -12.47 -65.93
C ASN A 572 10.34 -13.07 -66.52
N SER A 573 11.25 -13.60 -65.69
CA SER A 573 12.48 -14.25 -66.14
C SER A 573 12.34 -15.74 -66.46
N GLU A 574 11.25 -16.38 -66.00
CA GLU A 574 10.98 -17.80 -66.28
C GLU A 574 10.44 -17.98 -67.71
N THR A 575 11.00 -18.95 -68.44
CA THR A 575 10.71 -19.20 -69.86
C THR A 575 9.86 -20.44 -70.11
N ARG A 576 9.67 -21.30 -69.10
CA ARG A 576 8.97 -22.60 -69.22
C ARG A 576 7.44 -22.52 -69.12
N TRP A 577 6.86 -21.32 -69.15
CA TRP A 577 5.41 -21.11 -69.16
C TRP A 577 4.77 -21.65 -70.45
N ARG A 578 3.64 -22.36 -70.35
CA ARG A 578 2.77 -22.59 -71.52
C ARG A 578 2.00 -21.32 -71.84
N VAL A 579 1.37 -20.73 -70.82
CA VAL A 579 0.78 -19.40 -70.87
C VAL A 579 1.22 -18.63 -69.63
N LYS A 580 1.79 -17.45 -69.84
CA LYS A 580 2.35 -16.64 -68.76
C LYS A 580 1.25 -16.20 -67.77
N PRO A 581 1.42 -16.38 -66.44
CA PRO A 581 0.45 -15.93 -65.46
C PRO A 581 0.29 -14.41 -65.46
N VAL A 582 -0.95 -13.94 -65.34
CA VAL A 582 -1.28 -12.50 -65.28
C VAL A 582 -1.51 -12.09 -63.82
N GLY A 583 -0.71 -11.15 -63.32
CA GLY A 583 -0.89 -10.57 -61.99
C GLY A 583 0.31 -9.72 -61.53
N PRO A 584 0.27 -9.19 -60.29
CA PRO A 584 -0.86 -9.30 -59.35
C PRO A 584 -2.12 -8.58 -59.88
N LEU A 585 -3.31 -9.16 -59.69
CA LEU A 585 -4.54 -8.71 -60.36
C LEU A 585 -4.86 -7.23 -60.16
N GLY A 586 -4.58 -6.67 -58.97
CA GLY A 586 -4.87 -5.25 -58.67
C GLY A 586 -4.12 -4.25 -59.55
N LYS A 587 -3.00 -4.64 -60.17
CA LYS A 587 -2.22 -3.80 -61.09
C LYS A 587 -3.02 -3.47 -62.36
N HIS A 588 -3.92 -4.37 -62.72
CA HIS A 588 -4.73 -4.35 -63.95
C HIS A 588 -6.10 -3.67 -63.74
N VAL A 589 -6.35 -3.10 -62.57
CA VAL A 589 -7.61 -2.43 -62.18
C VAL A 589 -7.31 -0.97 -61.86
N ARG A 590 -8.14 -0.04 -62.34
CA ARG A 590 -8.11 1.38 -61.95
C ARG A 590 -9.53 1.84 -61.62
N LEU A 591 -9.65 2.66 -60.58
CA LEU A 591 -10.91 3.30 -60.19
C LEU A 591 -11.07 4.63 -60.93
N HIS A 592 -12.27 4.93 -61.42
CA HIS A 592 -12.53 6.23 -62.06
C HIS A 592 -12.37 7.38 -61.04
N SER A 593 -11.83 8.51 -61.49
CA SER A 593 -11.41 9.62 -60.61
C SER A 593 -12.58 10.33 -59.91
N ASP A 594 -13.78 10.24 -60.48
CA ASP A 594 -15.05 10.74 -59.96
C ASP A 594 -15.72 9.79 -58.94
N LYS A 595 -15.13 8.61 -58.67
CA LYS A 595 -15.66 7.56 -57.77
C LYS A 595 -14.69 7.17 -56.64
N THR A 596 -13.73 8.04 -56.32
CA THR A 596 -12.64 7.76 -55.36
C THR A 596 -13.12 7.51 -53.93
N GLU A 597 -14.31 7.95 -53.57
CA GLU A 597 -14.97 7.71 -52.28
C GLU A 597 -15.23 6.22 -51.98
N TRP A 598 -15.27 5.37 -53.02
CA TRP A 598 -15.46 3.92 -52.92
C TRP A 598 -14.16 3.12 -52.75
N ALA A 599 -12.99 3.75 -52.84
CA ALA A 599 -11.70 3.06 -52.90
C ALA A 599 -11.47 2.09 -51.74
N SER A 600 -11.84 2.48 -50.51
CA SER A 600 -11.61 1.67 -49.30
C SER A 600 -12.52 0.43 -49.26
N GLN A 601 -13.79 0.60 -49.66
CA GLN A 601 -14.77 -0.47 -49.72
C GLN A 601 -14.45 -1.45 -50.86
N LEU A 602 -13.92 -0.98 -52.00
CA LEU A 602 -13.49 -1.81 -53.12
C LEU A 602 -12.20 -2.59 -52.81
N GLU A 603 -11.20 -1.99 -52.18
CA GLU A 603 -10.01 -2.70 -51.65
C GLU A 603 -10.40 -3.86 -50.73
N LYS A 604 -11.39 -3.63 -49.84
CA LYS A 604 -11.93 -4.65 -48.95
C LYS A 604 -12.75 -5.72 -49.69
N LEU A 605 -13.56 -5.33 -50.68
CA LEU A 605 -14.40 -6.23 -51.49
C LEU A 605 -13.57 -7.24 -52.30
N PHE A 606 -12.49 -6.78 -52.92
CA PHE A 606 -11.58 -7.66 -53.66
C PHE A 606 -10.62 -8.42 -52.74
N GLY A 607 -10.25 -7.84 -51.60
CA GLY A 607 -9.53 -8.51 -50.53
C GLY A 607 -8.20 -9.11 -51.01
N ALA A 608 -7.98 -10.40 -50.77
CA ALA A 608 -6.75 -11.09 -51.17
C ALA A 608 -6.63 -11.32 -52.69
N ASN A 609 -7.71 -11.20 -53.48
CA ASN A 609 -7.65 -11.45 -54.92
C ASN A 609 -6.81 -10.39 -55.66
N LEU A 610 -6.69 -9.17 -55.12
CA LEU A 610 -5.83 -8.13 -55.71
C LEU A 610 -4.35 -8.55 -55.75
N ASP A 611 -3.89 -9.33 -54.77
CA ASP A 611 -2.53 -9.89 -54.74
C ASP A 611 -2.36 -11.11 -55.66
N GLY A 612 -3.46 -11.69 -56.17
CA GLY A 612 -3.47 -12.97 -56.88
C GLY A 612 -2.97 -12.94 -58.32
N PHE A 613 -2.79 -14.13 -58.88
CA PHE A 613 -2.35 -14.34 -60.27
C PHE A 613 -3.33 -15.28 -60.99
N ALA A 614 -3.73 -14.91 -62.21
CA ALA A 614 -4.55 -15.73 -63.10
C ALA A 614 -3.67 -16.64 -63.99
N ILE A 615 -4.03 -17.92 -64.08
CA ILE A 615 -3.44 -18.93 -64.97
C ILE A 615 -4.52 -19.58 -65.82
N THR A 616 -4.19 -20.04 -67.04
CA THR A 616 -5.13 -20.73 -67.93
C THR A 616 -4.94 -22.25 -68.00
N HIS A 617 -3.81 -22.77 -67.52
CA HIS A 617 -3.45 -24.19 -67.57
C HIS A 617 -2.96 -24.73 -66.22
N ALA A 618 -3.28 -25.99 -65.95
CA ALA A 618 -2.98 -26.65 -64.67
C ALA A 618 -1.48 -26.93 -64.45
N ASP A 619 -0.70 -27.10 -65.51
CA ASP A 619 0.76 -27.31 -65.43
C ASP A 619 1.48 -26.09 -64.87
N ASP A 620 1.15 -24.90 -65.39
CA ASP A 620 1.73 -23.62 -64.96
C ASP A 620 1.47 -23.33 -63.48
N ARG A 621 0.41 -23.91 -62.89
CA ARG A 621 0.11 -23.82 -61.45
C ARG A 621 1.26 -24.34 -60.57
N ARG A 622 1.95 -25.41 -60.99
CA ARG A 622 3.07 -26.00 -60.23
C ARG A 622 4.28 -25.07 -60.30
N LEU A 623 4.65 -24.64 -61.50
CA LEU A 623 5.77 -23.72 -61.74
C LEU A 623 5.60 -22.39 -60.98
N LEU A 624 4.39 -21.81 -60.99
CA LEU A 624 4.08 -20.60 -60.24
C LEU A 624 4.17 -20.80 -58.72
N LYS A 625 3.72 -21.95 -58.20
CA LYS A 625 3.83 -22.27 -56.76
C LYS A 625 5.29 -22.41 -56.33
N ASP A 626 6.14 -23.03 -57.14
CA ASP A 626 7.57 -23.17 -56.85
C ASP A 626 8.28 -21.79 -56.84
N LEU A 627 7.93 -20.89 -57.76
CA LEU A 627 8.45 -19.53 -57.78
C LEU A 627 7.97 -18.70 -56.56
N MET A 628 6.71 -18.84 -56.16
CA MET A 628 6.16 -18.22 -54.94
C MET A 628 6.94 -18.65 -53.69
N GLN A 629 7.28 -19.94 -53.57
CA GLN A 629 8.08 -20.45 -52.46
C GLN A 629 9.51 -19.90 -52.47
N ARG A 630 10.18 -19.85 -53.65
CA ARG A 630 11.53 -19.31 -53.80
C ARG A 630 11.62 -17.82 -53.48
N SER A 631 10.66 -17.02 -53.96
CA SER A 631 10.58 -15.58 -53.68
C SER A 631 9.96 -15.24 -52.32
N ARG A 632 9.56 -16.25 -51.53
CA ARG A 632 8.88 -16.10 -50.22
C ARG A 632 7.64 -15.18 -50.29
N CYS A 633 6.87 -15.28 -51.36
CA CYS A 633 5.67 -14.48 -51.59
C CYS A 633 4.54 -15.41 -52.06
N GLU A 634 3.70 -15.86 -51.12
CA GLU A 634 2.54 -16.70 -51.43
C GLU A 634 1.31 -15.84 -51.74
N ALA A 635 0.74 -15.98 -52.94
CA ALA A 635 -0.46 -15.27 -53.37
C ALA A 635 -1.52 -16.24 -53.94
N PRO A 636 -2.81 -15.85 -54.00
CA PRO A 636 -3.84 -16.69 -54.61
C PRO A 636 -3.54 -16.99 -56.08
N ILE A 637 -3.62 -18.26 -56.48
CA ILE A 637 -3.52 -18.68 -57.88
C ILE A 637 -4.92 -19.05 -58.36
N LEU A 638 -5.44 -18.29 -59.31
CA LEU A 638 -6.80 -18.39 -59.83
C LEU A 638 -6.79 -19.00 -61.23
N HIS A 639 -7.66 -19.99 -61.48
CA HIS A 639 -7.74 -20.63 -62.80
C HIS A 639 -8.80 -19.93 -63.66
N ALA A 640 -8.34 -19.28 -64.74
CA ALA A 640 -9.15 -18.52 -65.67
C ALA A 640 -9.38 -19.29 -66.98
N LYS A 641 -10.56 -19.15 -67.57
CA LYS A 641 -10.76 -19.42 -69.00
C LYS A 641 -10.36 -18.18 -69.80
N ALA A 642 -9.80 -18.39 -70.98
CA ALA A 642 -9.33 -17.31 -71.85
C ALA A 642 -10.48 -16.52 -72.49
N ASP A 643 -11.61 -17.18 -72.75
CA ASP A 643 -12.77 -16.58 -73.40
C ASP A 643 -13.40 -15.49 -72.52
N PRO A 644 -13.65 -14.26 -73.03
CA PRO A 644 -14.37 -13.23 -72.29
C PRO A 644 -15.75 -13.71 -71.85
N ILE A 645 -16.10 -13.48 -70.57
CA ILE A 645 -17.44 -13.79 -70.08
C ILE A 645 -18.43 -12.77 -70.67
N ASP A 646 -19.41 -13.29 -71.39
CA ASP A 646 -20.57 -12.53 -71.84
C ASP A 646 -21.48 -12.20 -70.64
N ILE A 647 -21.76 -10.92 -70.45
CA ILE A 647 -22.59 -10.38 -69.37
C ILE A 647 -23.91 -9.82 -69.89
N ARG A 648 -24.18 -9.91 -71.20
CA ARG A 648 -25.42 -9.42 -71.82
C ARG A 648 -26.62 -10.17 -71.25
N GLY A 649 -27.53 -9.44 -70.61
CA GLY A 649 -28.68 -10.01 -69.88
C GLY A 649 -28.42 -10.30 -68.40
N HIS A 650 -27.20 -10.12 -67.89
CA HIS A 650 -26.83 -10.26 -66.47
C HIS A 650 -26.51 -8.93 -65.77
N GLU A 651 -26.42 -7.81 -66.49
CA GLU A 651 -26.27 -6.49 -65.87
C GLU A 651 -27.61 -5.91 -65.36
N PRO A 652 -27.59 -5.09 -64.28
CA PRO A 652 -28.72 -4.29 -63.85
C PRO A 652 -28.88 -3.01 -64.71
N ASP A 653 -29.93 -2.23 -64.42
CA ASP A 653 -30.32 -1.02 -65.15
C ASP A 653 -29.12 -0.07 -65.45
N PRO A 654 -29.00 0.49 -66.67
CA PRO A 654 -27.89 1.38 -67.04
C PRO A 654 -27.71 2.62 -66.15
N SER A 655 -28.76 3.07 -65.44
CA SER A 655 -28.69 4.22 -64.51
C SER A 655 -27.96 3.92 -63.20
N LEU A 656 -27.66 2.66 -62.90
CA LEU A 656 -27.03 2.24 -61.65
C LEU A 656 -25.51 2.06 -61.81
N ASP A 657 -24.75 2.67 -60.90
CA ASP A 657 -23.30 2.44 -60.80
C ASP A 657 -23.02 1.03 -60.26
N THR A 658 -22.52 0.14 -61.10
CA THR A 658 -22.00 -1.17 -60.67
C THR A 658 -20.50 -1.10 -60.41
N VAL A 659 -19.98 -2.04 -59.61
CA VAL A 659 -18.53 -2.16 -59.37
C VAL A 659 -17.77 -2.35 -60.68
N LEU A 660 -18.33 -3.04 -61.68
CA LEU A 660 -17.73 -3.14 -63.01
C LEU A 660 -17.70 -1.80 -63.75
N ARG A 661 -18.76 -0.97 -63.65
CA ARG A 661 -18.87 0.29 -64.39
C ARG A 661 -17.99 1.42 -63.86
N VAL A 662 -17.64 1.39 -62.57
CA VAL A 662 -16.71 2.38 -61.96
C VAL A 662 -15.23 2.00 -62.09
N LEU A 663 -14.91 0.85 -62.70
CA LEU A 663 -13.56 0.33 -62.84
C LEU A 663 -13.14 0.19 -64.29
N THR A 664 -11.95 0.71 -64.62
CA THR A 664 -11.24 0.35 -65.84
C THR A 664 -10.38 -0.89 -65.56
N ILE A 665 -10.62 -2.00 -66.27
CA ILE A 665 -9.81 -3.22 -66.17
C ILE A 665 -9.12 -3.47 -67.51
N ASP A 666 -7.79 -3.53 -67.54
CA ASP A 666 -6.99 -3.58 -68.78
C ASP A 666 -6.67 -5.00 -69.29
N ASN A 667 -7.24 -6.04 -68.66
CA ASN A 667 -7.01 -7.43 -69.01
C ASN A 667 -8.24 -8.33 -68.78
N ASP A 668 -8.65 -9.08 -69.81
CA ASP A 668 -9.87 -9.90 -69.77
C ASP A 668 -9.80 -11.09 -68.79
N LEU A 669 -8.63 -11.68 -68.55
CA LEU A 669 -8.51 -12.74 -67.53
C LEU A 669 -8.79 -12.17 -66.14
N VAL A 670 -8.32 -10.94 -65.87
CA VAL A 670 -8.54 -10.22 -64.62
C VAL A 670 -10.02 -9.84 -64.46
N ARG A 671 -10.63 -9.26 -65.52
CA ARG A 671 -12.06 -8.96 -65.59
C ARG A 671 -12.91 -10.20 -65.30
N ASN A 672 -12.62 -11.31 -65.98
CA ASN A 672 -13.31 -12.59 -65.80
C ASN A 672 -13.19 -13.10 -64.35
N GLN A 673 -12.02 -12.97 -63.70
CA GLN A 673 -11.86 -13.40 -62.31
C GLN A 673 -12.69 -12.57 -61.32
N PHE A 674 -12.81 -11.25 -61.51
CA PHE A 674 -13.64 -10.44 -60.63
C PHE A 674 -15.14 -10.63 -60.88
N ILE A 675 -15.55 -10.93 -62.11
CA ILE A 675 -16.93 -11.36 -62.43
C ILE A 675 -17.23 -12.71 -61.71
N ILE A 676 -16.37 -13.72 -61.85
CA ILE A 676 -16.59 -15.04 -61.24
C ILE A 676 -16.64 -14.99 -59.71
N ASN A 677 -15.67 -14.30 -59.07
CA ASN A 677 -15.46 -14.38 -57.62
C ASN A 677 -16.18 -13.28 -56.83
N GLN A 678 -16.44 -12.12 -57.43
CA GLN A 678 -17.07 -10.96 -56.76
C GLN A 678 -18.41 -10.54 -57.41
N ALA A 679 -18.76 -11.04 -58.60
CA ALA A 679 -19.95 -10.65 -59.37
C ALA A 679 -20.06 -9.12 -59.55
N ILE A 680 -18.95 -8.46 -59.90
CA ILE A 680 -18.84 -7.00 -60.00
C ILE A 680 -19.84 -6.35 -60.97
N GLU A 681 -20.35 -7.11 -61.93
CA GLU A 681 -21.39 -6.74 -62.87
C GLU A 681 -22.79 -6.65 -62.22
N GLN A 682 -22.98 -7.25 -61.04
CA GLN A 682 -24.24 -7.32 -60.28
C GLN A 682 -24.14 -6.74 -58.85
N VAL A 683 -23.03 -6.08 -58.50
CA VAL A 683 -22.86 -5.34 -57.24
C VAL A 683 -23.02 -3.85 -57.52
N VAL A 684 -24.03 -3.22 -56.92
CA VAL A 684 -24.38 -1.79 -57.13
C VAL A 684 -23.85 -0.92 -55.99
N LEU A 685 -23.51 0.34 -56.28
CA LEU A 685 -23.02 1.34 -55.33
C LEU A 685 -24.10 2.41 -55.07
N PHE A 686 -24.34 2.75 -53.80
CA PHE A 686 -25.36 3.72 -53.38
C PHE A 686 -24.83 4.71 -52.36
N SER A 687 -24.71 5.99 -52.72
CA SER A 687 -24.19 7.04 -51.84
C SER A 687 -25.11 7.35 -50.64
N ASP A 688 -26.43 7.14 -50.76
CA ASP A 688 -27.38 7.28 -49.65
C ASP A 688 -27.66 5.93 -48.96
N SER A 689 -27.31 5.85 -47.67
CA SER A 689 -27.49 4.68 -46.82
C SER A 689 -28.94 4.34 -46.50
N ARG A 690 -29.91 5.23 -46.77
CA ARG A 690 -31.35 4.95 -46.63
C ARG A 690 -31.92 4.36 -47.91
N ALA A 691 -31.71 5.04 -49.04
CA ALA A 691 -32.19 4.61 -50.36
C ALA A 691 -31.78 3.18 -50.73
N VAL A 692 -30.57 2.74 -50.35
CA VAL A 692 -30.09 1.37 -50.65
C VAL A 692 -30.93 0.26 -49.98
N VAL A 693 -31.50 0.52 -48.80
CA VAL A 693 -32.29 -0.48 -48.07
C VAL A 693 -33.65 -0.65 -48.73
N ASP A 694 -34.32 0.47 -49.03
CA ASP A 694 -35.61 0.47 -49.73
C ASP A 694 -35.48 -0.06 -51.17
N PHE A 695 -34.33 0.15 -51.83
CA PHE A 695 -34.03 -0.42 -53.14
C PHE A 695 -33.79 -1.93 -53.10
N MET A 696 -32.94 -2.42 -52.18
CA MET A 696 -32.62 -3.86 -52.09
C MET A 696 -33.77 -4.70 -51.54
N TYR A 697 -34.55 -4.14 -50.60
CA TYR A 697 -35.65 -4.82 -49.90
C TYR A 697 -36.96 -4.04 -50.07
N PRO A 698 -37.49 -3.93 -51.30
CA PRO A 698 -38.69 -3.14 -51.57
C PRO A 698 -39.91 -3.77 -50.89
N LYS A 699 -40.60 -2.98 -50.05
CA LYS A 699 -41.82 -3.41 -49.34
C LYS A 699 -43.01 -3.64 -50.29
N VAL A 700 -42.98 -3.01 -51.46
CA VAL A 700 -43.99 -3.13 -52.52
C VAL A 700 -43.27 -3.13 -53.87
N GLY A 701 -43.52 -4.14 -54.69
CA GLY A 701 -42.90 -4.29 -56.02
C GLY A 701 -41.98 -5.52 -56.14
N PRO A 702 -41.52 -5.83 -57.37
CA PRO A 702 -40.57 -6.91 -57.61
C PRO A 702 -39.17 -6.57 -57.07
N ARG A 703 -38.38 -7.59 -56.73
CA ARG A 703 -36.96 -7.42 -56.36
C ARG A 703 -36.14 -6.83 -57.52
N PRO A 704 -35.06 -6.09 -57.26
CA PRO A 704 -34.16 -5.60 -58.31
C PRO A 704 -33.65 -6.72 -59.22
N VAL A 705 -33.89 -6.58 -60.52
CA VAL A 705 -33.43 -7.54 -61.53
C VAL A 705 -31.91 -7.40 -61.68
N ASN A 706 -31.21 -8.54 -61.78
CA ASN A 706 -29.76 -8.59 -62.00
C ASN A 706 -28.88 -7.91 -60.93
N VAL A 707 -29.38 -7.66 -59.72
CA VAL A 707 -28.59 -7.20 -58.58
C VAL A 707 -28.41 -8.33 -57.57
N LYS A 708 -27.16 -8.70 -57.26
CA LYS A 708 -26.82 -9.67 -56.20
C LYS A 708 -26.58 -9.00 -54.85
N ALA A 709 -25.99 -7.82 -54.85
CA ALA A 709 -25.72 -7.04 -53.65
C ALA A 709 -25.67 -5.54 -53.95
N ALA A 710 -25.84 -4.70 -52.93
CA ALA A 710 -25.55 -3.28 -52.99
C ALA A 710 -24.64 -2.86 -51.83
N ILE A 711 -23.78 -1.87 -52.05
CA ILE A 711 -22.85 -1.33 -51.05
C ILE A 711 -23.14 0.16 -50.86
N THR A 712 -23.18 0.60 -49.61
CA THR A 712 -23.29 2.02 -49.23
C THR A 712 -22.21 2.42 -48.22
N HIS A 713 -22.00 3.72 -48.02
CA HIS A 713 -21.13 4.24 -46.98
C HIS A 713 -21.72 4.09 -45.57
N SER A 714 -20.86 3.98 -44.57
CA SER A 714 -21.20 4.03 -43.14
C SER A 714 -21.05 5.45 -42.58
N ARG A 715 -21.36 5.65 -41.30
CA ARG A 715 -21.10 6.92 -40.58
C ARG A 715 -19.59 7.21 -40.42
N ALA A 716 -18.75 6.18 -40.43
CA ALA A 716 -17.30 6.33 -40.36
C ALA A 716 -16.67 6.37 -41.76
N ARG A 717 -15.72 7.28 -41.98
CA ARG A 717 -15.09 7.51 -43.29
C ARG A 717 -14.32 6.26 -43.74
N GLY A 718 -14.64 5.77 -44.94
CA GLY A 718 -14.02 4.58 -45.54
C GLY A 718 -14.68 3.24 -45.17
N GLU A 719 -15.58 3.23 -44.18
CA GLU A 719 -16.41 2.06 -43.89
C GLU A 719 -17.67 2.03 -44.77
N GLY A 720 -18.31 0.88 -44.86
CA GLY A 720 -19.55 0.69 -45.60
C GLY A 720 -20.43 -0.42 -45.05
N VAL A 721 -21.61 -0.57 -45.65
CA VAL A 721 -22.54 -1.68 -45.40
C VAL A 721 -22.89 -2.32 -46.73
N ARG A 722 -22.76 -3.65 -46.81
CA ARG A 722 -23.17 -4.47 -47.95
C ARG A 722 -24.47 -5.19 -47.64
N TYR A 723 -25.48 -4.95 -48.47
CA TYR A 723 -26.80 -5.56 -48.43
C TYR A 723 -26.92 -6.61 -49.54
N GLU A 724 -27.40 -7.80 -49.22
CA GLU A 724 -27.62 -8.89 -50.17
C GLU A 724 -28.77 -9.81 -49.69
N TYR A 725 -29.11 -10.81 -50.49
CA TYR A 725 -30.00 -11.89 -50.06
C TYR A 725 -29.19 -13.15 -49.74
N SER A 726 -29.55 -13.81 -48.64
CA SER A 726 -29.03 -15.13 -48.29
C SER A 726 -29.53 -16.21 -49.27
N ARG A 727 -28.91 -17.40 -49.25
CA ARG A 727 -29.32 -18.55 -50.09
C ARG A 727 -30.75 -19.03 -49.83
N THR A 728 -31.32 -18.74 -48.65
CA THR A 728 -32.72 -19.05 -48.31
C THR A 728 -33.69 -17.92 -48.69
N GLY A 729 -33.19 -16.82 -49.26
CA GLY A 729 -34.02 -15.68 -49.68
C GLY A 729 -34.27 -14.64 -48.60
N ASN A 730 -33.73 -14.82 -47.38
CA ASN A 730 -33.79 -13.85 -46.28
C ASN A 730 -32.83 -12.67 -46.52
N GLU A 731 -33.20 -11.50 -46.00
CA GLU A 731 -32.39 -10.28 -45.99
C GLU A 731 -31.09 -10.49 -45.22
N LYS A 732 -29.99 -9.92 -45.71
CA LYS A 732 -28.66 -10.03 -45.10
C LYS A 732 -27.87 -8.75 -45.30
N SER A 733 -27.55 -8.07 -44.20
CA SER A 733 -26.57 -6.99 -44.18
C SER A 733 -25.24 -7.46 -43.59
N SER A 734 -24.14 -6.82 -43.99
CA SER A 734 -22.79 -7.09 -43.48
C SER A 734 -21.96 -5.81 -43.50
N THR A 735 -21.11 -5.60 -42.51
CA THR A 735 -20.22 -4.45 -42.45
C THR A 735 -19.03 -4.63 -43.40
N VAL A 736 -18.63 -3.54 -44.05
CA VAL A 736 -17.43 -3.46 -44.88
C VAL A 736 -16.47 -2.54 -44.16
N ASP A 737 -15.56 -3.11 -43.35
CA ASP A 737 -14.57 -2.31 -42.62
C ASP A 737 -13.64 -1.58 -43.59
N ALA A 738 -13.22 -0.36 -43.22
CA ALA A 738 -12.23 0.40 -43.97
C ALA A 738 -10.93 -0.41 -44.17
N TRP A 739 -10.38 -0.34 -45.39
CA TRP A 739 -9.07 -0.91 -45.71
C TRP A 739 -7.96 -0.17 -44.94
N LYS A 740 -7.18 -0.93 -44.15
CA LYS A 740 -6.08 -0.40 -43.31
C LYS A 740 -4.69 -0.61 -43.90
N GLY A 741 -4.59 -1.25 -45.07
CA GLY A 741 -3.33 -1.42 -45.80
C GLY A 741 -3.03 -0.21 -46.69
N ALA A 742 -1.86 -0.23 -47.35
CA ALA A 742 -1.61 0.66 -48.48
C ALA A 742 -2.52 0.26 -49.66
N ALA A 743 -2.90 1.23 -50.50
CA ALA A 743 -3.72 0.97 -51.68
C ALA A 743 -2.94 0.12 -52.71
N ARG A 744 -3.62 -0.88 -53.26
CA ARG A 744 -3.16 -1.75 -54.36
C ARG A 744 -3.77 -1.31 -55.68
N ILE A 745 -5.03 -0.86 -55.66
CA ILE A 745 -5.69 -0.22 -56.80
C ILE A 745 -5.14 1.21 -56.95
N PRO A 746 -4.52 1.57 -58.09
CA PRO A 746 -4.09 2.94 -58.36
C PRO A 746 -5.28 3.90 -58.31
N THR A 747 -5.16 4.92 -57.46
CA THR A 747 -6.08 6.05 -57.30
C THR A 747 -5.28 7.34 -57.36
N ASP A 748 -5.92 8.49 -57.60
CA ASP A 748 -5.23 9.78 -57.63
C ASP A 748 -4.68 10.14 -56.24
N ARG A 749 -3.36 9.96 -56.11
CA ARG A 749 -2.59 10.20 -54.90
C ARG A 749 -2.64 11.66 -54.46
N GLU A 750 -2.73 12.61 -55.40
CA GLU A 750 -2.77 14.03 -55.05
C GLU A 750 -4.07 14.38 -54.35
N GLN A 751 -5.19 13.80 -54.81
CA GLN A 751 -6.48 13.99 -54.15
C GLN A 751 -6.49 13.42 -52.73
N GLN A 752 -5.95 12.21 -52.50
CA GLN A 752 -5.87 11.63 -51.16
C GLN A 752 -5.02 12.48 -50.19
N ILE A 753 -3.94 13.09 -50.69
CA ILE A 753 -3.11 14.01 -49.89
C ILE A 753 -3.85 15.33 -49.59
N ARG A 754 -4.62 15.88 -50.55
CA ARG A 754 -5.47 17.07 -50.34
C ARG A 754 -6.51 16.81 -49.24
N ASP A 755 -7.25 15.71 -49.37
CA ASP A 755 -8.30 15.31 -48.43
C ASP A 755 -7.76 15.09 -47.00
N GLN A 756 -6.62 14.39 -46.87
CA GLN A 756 -6.06 14.10 -45.55
C GLN A 756 -5.46 15.35 -44.87
N ARG A 757 -5.01 16.35 -45.63
CA ARG A 757 -4.59 17.66 -45.07
C ARG A 757 -5.72 18.37 -44.36
N GLN A 758 -6.93 18.38 -44.93
CA GLN A 758 -8.11 19.00 -44.29
C GLN A 758 -8.47 18.32 -42.96
N VAL A 759 -8.32 16.99 -42.88
CA VAL A 759 -8.56 16.24 -41.63
C VAL A 759 -7.57 16.65 -40.53
N VAL A 760 -6.28 16.81 -40.88
CA VAL A 760 -5.25 17.29 -39.93
C VAL A 760 -5.55 18.71 -39.45
N GLU A 761 -5.95 19.60 -40.35
CA GLU A 761 -6.29 21.00 -40.02
C GLU A 761 -7.53 21.13 -39.11
N GLN A 762 -8.54 20.26 -39.28
CA GLN A 762 -9.68 20.23 -38.36
C GLN A 762 -9.27 19.68 -36.99
N ALA A 763 -8.54 18.56 -36.94
CA ALA A 763 -8.07 17.98 -35.68
C ALA A 763 -7.16 18.93 -34.89
N GLN A 764 -6.36 19.75 -35.58
CA GLN A 764 -5.55 20.80 -34.96
C GLN A 764 -6.41 21.87 -34.29
N ARG A 765 -7.44 22.39 -34.97
CA ARG A 765 -8.35 23.41 -34.42
C ARG A 765 -9.10 22.91 -33.18
N ASP A 766 -9.58 21.67 -33.21
CA ASP A 766 -10.25 21.02 -32.07
C ASP A 766 -9.30 20.86 -30.86
N LEU A 767 -8.03 20.50 -31.11
CA LEU A 767 -6.98 20.42 -30.09
C LEU A 767 -6.63 21.80 -29.51
N GLU A 768 -6.55 22.84 -30.33
CA GLU A 768 -6.32 24.23 -29.87
C GLU A 768 -7.47 24.72 -28.98
N GLN A 769 -8.73 24.41 -29.32
CA GLN A 769 -9.88 24.73 -28.47
C GLN A 769 -9.82 24.00 -27.12
N ALA A 770 -9.49 22.71 -27.12
CA ALA A 770 -9.34 21.93 -25.89
C ALA A 770 -8.20 22.46 -24.99
N ASN A 771 -7.07 22.88 -25.59
CA ASN A 771 -5.97 23.51 -24.85
C ASN A 771 -6.36 24.84 -24.20
N ARG A 772 -7.17 25.68 -24.87
CA ARG A 772 -7.72 26.91 -24.24
C ARG A 772 -8.60 26.57 -23.04
N HIS A 773 -9.50 25.59 -23.17
CA HIS A 773 -10.38 25.18 -22.09
C HIS A 773 -9.63 24.65 -20.85
N VAL A 774 -8.56 23.87 -21.05
CA VAL A 774 -7.67 23.45 -19.96
C VAL A 774 -7.06 24.66 -19.24
N ARG A 775 -6.56 25.65 -19.99
CA ARG A 775 -5.94 26.86 -19.44
C ARG A 775 -6.92 27.69 -18.61
N ASP A 776 -8.17 27.79 -19.03
CA ASP A 776 -9.22 28.51 -18.30
C ASP A 776 -9.53 27.84 -16.96
N LYS A 777 -9.61 26.50 -16.93
CA LYS A 777 -9.80 25.73 -15.69
C LYS A 777 -8.57 25.77 -14.78
N GLU A 778 -7.36 25.75 -15.33
CA GLU A 778 -6.12 25.90 -14.56
C GLU A 778 -6.02 27.29 -13.91
N ASN A 779 -6.52 28.33 -14.56
CA ASN A 779 -6.66 29.66 -13.95
C ASN A 779 -7.65 29.67 -12.77
N ALA A 780 -8.80 29.00 -12.90
CA ALA A 780 -9.78 28.88 -11.81
C ALA A 780 -9.19 28.14 -10.58
N LEU A 781 -8.49 27.02 -10.82
CA LEU A 781 -7.76 26.29 -9.77
C LEU A 781 -6.67 27.15 -9.12
N LYS A 782 -5.97 27.98 -9.89
CA LYS A 782 -4.97 28.93 -9.36
C LYS A 782 -5.61 29.95 -8.39
N VAL A 783 -6.79 30.48 -8.72
CA VAL A 783 -7.53 31.41 -7.85
C VAL A 783 -7.96 30.71 -6.54
N ALA A 784 -8.48 29.47 -6.62
CA ALA A 784 -8.86 28.70 -5.44
C ALA A 784 -7.67 28.42 -4.51
N ASN A 785 -6.52 28.01 -5.07
CA ASN A 785 -5.28 27.83 -4.31
C ASN A 785 -4.80 29.14 -3.64
N GLN A 786 -4.93 30.28 -4.32
CA GLN A 786 -4.61 31.60 -3.75
C GLN A 786 -5.58 32.04 -2.63
N ALA A 787 -6.79 31.49 -2.57
CA ALA A 787 -7.71 31.72 -1.45
C ALA A 787 -7.32 30.88 -0.22
N GLU A 788 -7.05 29.59 -0.39
CA GLU A 788 -6.56 28.72 0.70
C GLU A 788 -5.22 29.23 1.28
N GLU A 789 -4.31 29.70 0.42
CA GLU A 789 -3.00 30.21 0.84
C GLU A 789 -3.10 31.55 1.60
N ARG A 790 -4.08 32.41 1.27
CA ARG A 790 -4.38 33.63 2.05
C ARG A 790 -4.92 33.27 3.44
N HIS A 791 -5.82 32.29 3.52
CA HIS A 791 -6.37 31.80 4.79
C HIS A 791 -5.27 31.22 5.70
N LYS A 792 -4.35 30.40 5.16
CA LYS A 792 -3.20 29.88 5.92
C LYS A 792 -2.34 30.98 6.54
N ARG A 793 -2.07 32.07 5.80
CA ARG A 793 -1.28 33.20 6.30
C ARG A 793 -1.99 33.97 7.41
N ALA A 794 -3.30 34.21 7.26
CA ALA A 794 -4.10 34.85 8.30
C ALA A 794 -4.19 33.98 9.58
N SER A 795 -4.37 32.66 9.43
CA SER A 795 -4.35 31.70 10.55
C SER A 795 -2.99 31.69 11.26
N ALA A 796 -1.87 31.74 10.52
CA ALA A 796 -0.54 31.84 11.11
C ALA A 796 -0.33 33.16 11.89
N GLN A 797 -0.80 34.29 11.35
CA GLN A 797 -0.74 35.59 12.04
C GLN A 797 -1.59 35.62 13.32
N LEU A 798 -2.78 35.02 13.31
CA LEU A 798 -3.60 34.87 14.51
C LEU A 798 -2.93 33.99 15.56
N LYS A 799 -2.23 32.93 15.14
CA LYS A 799 -1.48 32.06 16.06
C LYS A 799 -0.29 32.78 16.72
N VAL A 800 0.41 33.66 16.00
CA VAL A 800 1.46 34.52 16.60
C VAL A 800 0.84 35.45 17.65
N LYS A 801 -0.31 36.07 17.37
CA LYS A 801 -1.01 36.93 18.33
C LYS A 801 -1.56 36.22 19.57
N ILE A 802 -1.77 34.91 19.50
CA ILE A 802 -2.08 34.09 20.69
C ILE A 802 -0.81 33.91 21.52
N GLN A 803 0.32 33.56 20.89
CA GLN A 803 1.60 33.44 21.60
C GLN A 803 2.01 34.75 22.28
N GLU A 804 1.93 35.88 21.58
CA GLU A 804 2.21 37.22 22.13
C GLU A 804 1.33 37.56 23.36
N ALA A 805 0.11 37.00 23.44
CA ALA A 805 -0.80 37.22 24.56
C ALA A 805 -0.57 36.23 25.73
N ASP A 806 -0.20 34.98 25.43
CA ASP A 806 0.18 33.98 26.43
C ASP A 806 1.54 34.33 27.08
N ASP A 807 2.54 34.76 26.29
CA ASP A 807 3.87 35.19 26.76
C ASP A 807 3.76 36.37 27.76
N ALA A 808 2.87 37.34 27.49
CA ALA A 808 2.62 38.48 28.37
C ALA A 808 2.00 38.09 29.73
N VAL A 809 1.27 36.96 29.80
CA VAL A 809 0.75 36.41 31.06
C VAL A 809 1.88 35.72 31.86
N GLU A 810 2.84 35.09 31.17
CA GLU A 810 4.00 34.46 31.80
C GLU A 810 4.99 35.49 32.36
N GLU A 811 5.28 36.57 31.63
CA GLU A 811 6.16 37.65 32.09
C GLU A 811 5.64 38.34 33.37
N GLN A 812 4.33 38.61 33.45
CA GLN A 812 3.70 39.20 34.64
C GLN A 812 3.71 38.24 35.85
N ASN A 813 3.59 36.92 35.64
CA ASN A 813 3.74 35.94 36.73
C ASN A 813 5.18 35.93 37.29
N ASN A 814 6.19 36.01 36.41
CA ASN A 814 7.60 35.98 36.81
C ASN A 814 8.00 37.21 37.63
N LEU A 815 7.41 38.39 37.38
CA LEU A 815 7.59 39.57 38.23
C LEU A 815 7.15 39.29 39.68
N ILE A 816 6.00 38.64 39.87
CA ILE A 816 5.40 38.37 41.20
C ILE A 816 6.28 37.42 42.03
N GLU A 817 6.97 36.45 41.42
CA GLU A 817 7.86 35.53 42.14
C GLU A 817 9.17 36.18 42.62
N SER A 818 9.59 37.30 42.02
CA SER A 818 10.91 37.91 42.27
C SER A 818 11.09 38.66 43.60
N ILE A 819 10.04 38.74 44.43
CA ILE A 819 9.92 39.71 45.56
C ILE A 819 10.35 39.09 46.93
N ARG A 820 11.18 38.04 46.96
CA ARG A 820 11.61 37.37 48.22
C ARG A 820 13.12 37.58 48.55
N PRO A 821 13.49 38.14 49.74
CA PRO A 821 14.90 38.35 50.11
C PRO A 821 15.63 37.12 50.69
N GLN A 822 16.97 37.12 50.61
CA GLN A 822 17.89 36.28 51.38
C GLN A 822 19.12 37.09 51.84
N ASP A 823 19.49 36.99 53.12
CA ASP A 823 20.57 37.77 53.76
C ASP A 823 21.96 37.10 53.69
N GLY A 824 23.03 37.90 53.79
CA GLY A 824 24.37 37.35 54.09
C GLY A 824 25.62 38.24 53.91
N ALA A 825 25.54 39.42 53.27
CA ALA A 825 26.75 40.11 52.78
C ALA A 825 27.45 41.09 53.77
N LEU A 826 26.77 41.57 54.82
CA LEU A 826 27.21 42.77 55.57
C LEU A 826 28.36 42.54 56.58
N GLN A 827 28.60 41.31 57.04
CA GLN A 827 29.45 41.03 58.23
C GLN A 827 30.96 40.97 57.99
N GLU A 828 31.45 40.75 56.76
CA GLU A 828 32.92 40.64 56.51
C GLU A 828 33.59 42.02 56.35
N LEU A 829 32.84 43.05 55.94
CA LEU A 829 33.37 44.39 55.65
C LEU A 829 33.81 45.16 56.91
N GLU A 830 33.16 44.94 58.05
CA GLU A 830 33.48 45.65 59.30
C GLU A 830 34.82 45.21 59.93
N ARG A 831 35.27 43.98 59.66
CA ARG A 831 36.47 43.40 60.30
C ARG A 831 37.78 44.01 59.80
N GLN A 832 37.80 44.56 58.59
CA GLN A 832 39.04 45.03 57.95
C GLN A 832 39.45 46.46 58.40
N LEU A 833 38.48 47.27 58.83
CA LEU A 833 38.69 48.68 59.23
C LEU A 833 39.52 48.83 60.52
N ALA A 834 39.44 47.86 61.44
CA ALA A 834 40.03 47.97 62.77
C ALA A 834 41.58 47.91 62.80
N LYS A 835 42.20 47.20 61.85
CA LYS A 835 43.65 46.92 61.88
C LYS A 835 44.49 48.14 61.48
N ALA A 836 44.01 48.98 60.57
CA ALA A 836 44.79 50.08 59.97
C ALA A 836 44.97 51.31 60.88
N LYS A 837 44.36 51.35 62.08
CA LYS A 837 44.41 52.51 62.99
C LYS A 837 45.52 52.44 64.05
N ALA A 838 46.16 51.30 64.27
CA ALA A 838 47.12 51.10 65.38
C ALA A 838 48.58 51.47 65.05
N ASP A 839 49.01 51.36 63.79
CA ASP A 839 50.45 51.43 63.45
C ASP A 839 51.03 52.85 63.33
N VAL A 840 50.20 53.89 63.36
CA VAL A 840 50.60 55.28 63.05
C VAL A 840 51.18 56.03 64.26
N GLU A 841 50.79 55.70 65.49
CA GLU A 841 51.14 56.49 66.69
C GLU A 841 52.54 56.21 67.26
N LEU A 842 53.25 55.18 66.79
CA LEU A 842 54.49 54.70 67.44
C LEU A 842 55.76 55.49 67.05
N TYR A 843 55.85 56.01 65.83
CA TYR A 843 57.13 56.38 65.21
C TYR A 843 57.51 57.88 65.24
N GLU A 844 56.65 58.79 65.71
CA GLU A 844 56.95 60.23 65.71
C GLU A 844 57.85 60.70 66.88
N GLY A 845 58.07 59.87 67.91
CA GLY A 845 58.70 60.31 69.16
C GLY A 845 60.25 60.34 69.21
N GLN A 846 60.96 59.68 68.29
CA GLN A 846 62.40 59.37 68.49
C GLN A 846 63.40 60.34 67.83
N TYR A 847 62.93 61.41 67.15
CA TYR A 847 63.78 62.21 66.25
C TYR A 847 64.53 63.40 66.91
N ILE A 848 64.19 63.79 68.15
CA ILE A 848 64.54 65.13 68.68
C ILE A 848 65.89 65.19 69.44
N ASP A 849 66.35 64.10 70.06
CA ASP A 849 67.45 64.16 71.05
C ASP A 849 68.88 64.19 70.47
N SER A 850 69.07 63.81 69.20
CA SER A 850 70.41 63.51 68.63
C SER A 850 71.27 64.74 68.25
N GLN A 851 70.79 65.98 68.41
CA GLN A 851 71.36 67.15 67.71
C GLN A 851 72.48 67.90 68.44
N ASN A 852 72.66 67.74 69.77
CA ASN A 852 73.40 68.71 70.61
C ASN A 852 74.86 68.35 70.97
N ASP A 853 75.35 67.13 70.68
CA ASP A 853 76.60 66.61 71.28
C ASP A 853 77.91 66.91 70.51
N ILE A 854 77.85 67.45 69.29
CA ILE A 854 78.93 67.30 68.30
C ILE A 854 80.04 68.37 68.36
N ASP A 855 79.77 69.56 68.89
CA ASP A 855 80.59 70.74 68.56
C ASP A 855 81.86 70.97 69.42
N GLN A 856 82.05 70.25 70.55
CA GLN A 856 83.09 70.59 71.54
C GLN A 856 84.51 70.04 71.28
N PHE A 857 84.72 69.03 70.43
CA PHE A 857 85.97 68.24 70.44
C PHE A 857 87.13 68.74 69.54
N ASN A 858 86.95 69.72 68.66
CA ASN A 858 87.88 69.93 67.53
C ASN A 858 89.18 70.71 67.82
N GLU A 859 89.36 71.30 69.01
CA GLU A 859 90.37 72.35 69.22
C GLU A 859 91.76 71.85 69.71
N MET A 860 91.86 70.63 70.25
CA MET A 860 93.07 70.13 70.94
C MET A 860 94.16 69.48 70.06
N MET A 861 93.98 69.37 68.73
CA MET A 861 94.72 68.41 67.89
C MET A 861 96.10 68.87 67.34
N ARG A 862 96.55 70.10 67.58
CA ARG A 862 97.53 70.77 66.69
C ARG A 862 99.03 70.56 66.97
N GLU A 863 99.44 70.35 68.22
CA GLU A 863 100.88 70.41 68.61
C GLU A 863 101.66 69.08 68.50
N LEU A 864 100.98 67.93 68.39
CA LEU A 864 101.61 66.61 68.44
C LEU A 864 102.30 66.14 67.14
N LYS A 865 102.31 66.97 66.09
CA LYS A 865 102.65 66.53 64.73
C LYS A 865 104.16 66.53 64.41
N ASP A 866 104.87 67.58 64.80
CA ASP A 866 106.19 67.90 64.23
C ASP A 866 107.33 66.93 64.63
N ASN A 867 107.14 66.11 65.68
CA ASN A 867 108.14 65.15 66.14
C ASN A 867 108.12 63.80 65.38
N VAL A 868 107.06 63.50 64.61
CA VAL A 868 106.94 62.21 63.89
C VAL A 868 107.75 62.18 62.59
N ASP A 869 107.92 63.34 61.95
CA ASP A 869 108.43 63.43 60.57
C ASP A 869 109.94 63.14 60.46
N ALA A 870 110.72 63.36 61.53
CA ALA A 870 112.17 63.16 61.50
C ALA A 870 112.60 61.68 61.42
N SER A 871 111.83 60.76 62.00
CA SER A 871 112.17 59.33 62.06
C SER A 871 111.69 58.53 60.83
N GLN A 872 110.92 59.16 59.93
CA GLN A 872 110.39 58.52 58.72
C GLN A 872 111.49 58.28 57.65
N ALA A 873 112.51 59.14 57.58
CA ALA A 873 113.46 59.17 56.48
C ALA A 873 114.40 57.95 56.37
N GLU A 874 114.82 57.34 57.48
CA GLU A 874 115.68 56.14 57.45
C GLU A 874 114.90 54.87 57.04
N LEU A 875 113.60 54.82 57.37
CA LEU A 875 112.72 53.71 57.09
C LEU A 875 112.43 53.55 55.58
N ASP A 876 112.40 54.66 54.84
CA ASP A 876 112.04 54.68 53.42
C ASP A 876 113.13 54.06 52.53
N GLY A 877 114.41 54.19 52.91
CA GLY A 877 115.54 53.59 52.18
C GLY A 877 115.56 52.06 52.21
N ALA A 878 115.11 51.45 53.32
CA ALA A 878 115.03 50.00 53.44
C ALA A 878 113.81 49.43 52.68
N LYS A 879 112.67 50.15 52.72
CA LYS A 879 111.43 49.78 52.01
C LYS A 879 111.60 49.68 50.49
N HIS A 880 112.42 50.56 49.89
CA HIS A 880 112.59 50.60 48.43
C HIS A 880 113.11 49.28 47.84
N ARG A 881 114.01 48.54 48.53
CA ARG A 881 114.56 47.27 48.02
C ARG A 881 113.55 46.13 48.02
N VAL A 882 112.66 46.09 49.01
CA VAL A 882 111.53 45.14 49.05
C VAL A 882 110.54 45.45 47.93
N ALA A 883 110.21 46.73 47.72
CA ALA A 883 109.26 47.16 46.69
C ALA A 883 109.65 46.74 45.26
N THR A 884 110.94 46.77 44.91
CA THR A 884 111.41 46.36 43.57
C THR A 884 111.18 44.87 43.29
N GLN A 885 111.40 43.99 44.27
CA GLN A 885 111.15 42.55 44.09
C GLN A 885 109.67 42.21 44.22
N GLN A 886 108.90 42.93 45.05
CA GLN A 886 107.44 42.79 45.15
C GLN A 886 106.79 43.02 43.78
N ALA A 887 107.13 44.12 43.10
CA ALA A 887 106.60 44.44 41.77
C ALA A 887 106.85 43.35 40.71
N ARG A 888 107.91 42.53 40.87
CA ARG A 888 108.18 41.39 39.97
C ARG A 888 107.29 40.19 40.27
N VAL A 889 106.99 39.92 41.53
CA VAL A 889 106.03 38.88 41.95
C VAL A 889 104.62 39.29 41.49
N ASP A 890 104.23 40.53 41.75
CA ASP A 890 102.90 41.07 41.39
C ASP A 890 102.63 40.97 39.88
N LYS A 891 103.63 41.24 39.04
CA LYS A 891 103.52 41.08 37.58
C LYS A 891 103.27 39.62 37.18
N LEU A 892 104.07 38.68 37.71
CA LEU A 892 103.91 37.26 37.38
C LEU A 892 102.60 36.68 37.93
N ALA A 893 102.08 37.25 39.03
CA ALA A 893 100.76 36.92 39.56
C ALA A 893 99.64 37.39 38.62
N GLN A 894 99.78 38.56 37.98
CA GLN A 894 98.85 39.05 36.96
C GLN A 894 98.85 38.16 35.71
N ASP A 895 100.03 37.80 35.20
CA ASP A 895 100.18 36.92 34.02
C ASP A 895 99.53 35.53 34.29
N ARG A 896 99.79 34.95 35.47
CA ARG A 896 99.15 33.71 35.97
C ARG A 896 97.63 33.82 36.06
N TYR A 897 97.12 34.92 36.62
CA TYR A 897 95.69 35.13 36.81
C TYR A 897 94.95 35.30 35.47
N ALA A 898 95.55 35.98 34.50
CA ALA A 898 95.02 36.11 33.14
C ALA A 898 94.92 34.74 32.44
N ALA A 899 95.95 33.90 32.54
CA ALA A 899 95.94 32.55 31.98
C ALA A 899 94.89 31.63 32.65
N LEU A 900 94.69 31.77 33.97
CA LEU A 900 93.66 31.02 34.70
C LEU A 900 92.24 31.43 34.28
N LEU A 901 91.99 32.73 34.10
CA LEU A 901 90.70 33.23 33.58
C LEU A 901 90.41 32.67 32.20
N ALA A 902 91.36 32.75 31.26
CA ALA A 902 91.20 32.23 29.90
C ALA A 902 90.92 30.71 29.88
N LYS A 903 91.60 29.93 30.74
CA LYS A 903 91.33 28.49 30.91
C LYS A 903 89.89 28.24 31.40
N ASN A 904 89.46 28.95 32.44
CA ASN A 904 88.14 28.75 33.04
C ASN A 904 87.00 29.21 32.11
N GLU A 905 87.22 30.28 31.34
CA GLU A 905 86.27 30.75 30.32
C GLU A 905 86.09 29.72 29.20
N ALA A 906 87.19 29.13 28.69
CA ALA A 906 87.14 28.06 27.69
C ALA A 906 86.40 26.81 28.21
N ILE A 907 86.62 26.40 29.46
CA ILE A 907 85.91 25.28 30.09
C ILE A 907 84.41 25.60 30.24
N GLY A 908 84.05 26.82 30.66
CA GLY A 908 82.65 27.24 30.76
C GLY A 908 81.92 27.19 29.41
N ILE A 909 82.57 27.61 28.33
CA ILE A 909 82.02 27.53 26.97
C ILE A 909 81.78 26.07 26.54
N ILE A 910 82.68 25.15 26.89
CA ILE A 910 82.51 23.71 26.61
C ILE A 910 81.36 23.11 27.43
N ASP A 911 81.27 23.42 28.73
CA ASP A 911 80.20 22.92 29.60
C ASP A 911 78.82 23.41 29.15
N ASP A 912 78.70 24.65 28.70
CA ASP A 912 77.44 25.19 28.17
C ASP A 912 77.09 24.60 26.78
N ALA A 913 78.08 24.34 25.92
CA ALA A 913 77.87 23.62 24.66
C ALA A 913 77.42 22.17 24.89
N LYS A 914 78.00 21.46 25.87
CA LYS A 914 77.60 20.10 26.27
C LYS A 914 76.18 20.04 26.82
N LYS A 915 75.77 21.00 27.68
CA LYS A 915 74.37 21.12 28.12
C LYS A 915 73.43 21.34 26.94
N HIS A 916 73.83 22.14 25.95
CA HIS A 916 73.04 22.36 24.75
C HIS A 916 72.87 21.08 23.92
N LEU A 917 73.93 20.27 23.79
CA LEU A 917 73.87 18.95 23.16
C LEU A 917 72.96 17.97 23.92
N GLU A 918 73.00 17.95 25.26
CA GLU A 918 72.07 17.16 26.08
C GLU A 918 70.61 17.60 25.88
N GLU A 919 70.34 18.90 25.76
CA GLU A 919 69.00 19.39 25.44
C GLU A 919 68.53 19.02 24.03
N LEU A 920 69.41 19.12 23.02
CA LEU A 920 69.08 18.79 21.63
C LEU A 920 68.85 17.29 21.44
N SER A 921 69.71 16.45 22.01
CA SER A 921 69.56 14.99 21.97
C SER A 921 68.28 14.52 22.67
N ALA A 922 67.96 15.07 23.85
CA ALA A 922 66.69 14.79 24.52
C ALA A 922 65.45 15.25 23.72
N ARG A 923 65.56 16.34 22.95
CA ARG A 923 64.50 16.77 22.00
C ARG A 923 64.39 15.81 20.81
N ARG A 924 65.51 15.36 20.24
CA ARG A 924 65.57 14.36 19.15
C ARG A 924 64.94 13.04 19.56
N ASP A 925 65.29 12.49 20.73
CA ASP A 925 64.74 11.20 21.20
C ASP A 925 63.24 11.28 21.47
N LYS A 926 62.77 12.36 22.10
CA LYS A 926 61.33 12.62 22.26
C LYS A 926 60.61 12.78 20.92
N LYS A 927 61.30 13.28 19.89
CA LYS A 927 60.77 13.38 18.52
C LYS A 927 60.70 12.01 17.84
N GLN A 928 61.72 11.17 18.01
CA GLN A 928 61.77 9.78 17.56
C GLN A 928 60.58 8.97 18.11
N GLU A 929 60.36 9.02 19.43
CA GLU A 929 59.20 8.38 20.07
C GLU A 929 57.86 8.87 19.49
N THR A 930 57.77 10.18 19.20
CA THR A 930 56.58 10.79 18.59
C THR A 930 56.35 10.28 17.16
N VAL A 931 57.41 10.15 16.34
CA VAL A 931 57.34 9.59 14.98
C VAL A 931 56.88 8.15 15.02
N GLU A 932 57.47 7.30 15.88
CA GLU A 932 57.11 5.90 16.01
C GLU A 932 55.64 5.71 16.43
N TYR A 933 55.17 6.50 17.41
CA TYR A 933 53.78 6.53 17.81
C TYR A 933 52.85 6.92 16.65
N MET A 934 53.18 7.99 15.91
CA MET A 934 52.37 8.45 14.77
C MET A 934 52.34 7.43 13.63
N ILE A 935 53.46 6.73 13.34
CA ILE A 935 53.52 5.61 12.40
C ILE A 935 52.58 4.48 12.83
N GLN A 936 52.57 4.11 14.11
CA GLN A 936 51.66 3.09 14.63
C GLN A 936 50.19 3.50 14.47
N GLN A 937 49.84 4.76 14.76
CA GLN A 937 48.47 5.25 14.57
C GLN A 937 48.08 5.26 13.08
N ALA A 938 48.93 5.78 12.20
CA ALA A 938 48.66 5.85 10.76
C ALA A 938 48.43 4.44 10.14
N ARG A 939 49.19 3.43 10.58
CA ARG A 939 48.99 2.02 10.19
C ARG A 939 47.63 1.44 10.57
N THR A 940 46.92 1.98 11.57
CA THR A 940 45.55 1.56 11.88
C THR A 940 44.50 2.09 10.89
N ILE A 941 44.85 3.13 10.12
CA ILE A 941 44.00 3.77 9.12
C ILE A 941 44.28 3.17 7.74
N SER A 942 45.57 3.09 7.35
CA SER A 942 46.00 2.41 6.12
C SER A 942 47.48 2.02 6.17
N GLU A 943 47.91 1.12 5.28
CA GLU A 943 49.33 0.94 4.98
C GLU A 943 49.94 2.24 4.39
N ARG A 944 51.29 2.35 4.41
CA ARG A 944 52.02 3.56 3.98
C ARG A 944 51.69 3.89 2.53
N VAL A 945 51.03 5.03 2.33
CA VAL A 945 50.71 5.57 1.00
C VAL A 945 51.85 6.47 0.54
N PRO A 946 52.22 6.46 -0.77
CA PRO A 946 53.13 7.46 -1.32
C PRO A 946 52.62 8.87 -1.09
N VAL A 947 53.48 9.74 -0.54
CA VAL A 947 53.23 11.17 -0.36
C VAL A 947 54.03 11.92 -1.42
N GLU A 948 53.37 12.78 -2.20
CA GLU A 948 54.05 13.67 -3.14
C GLU A 948 54.73 14.81 -2.38
N GLU A 949 55.97 15.13 -2.75
CA GLU A 949 56.76 16.18 -2.10
C GLU A 949 56.07 17.55 -2.22
N GLY A 950 55.96 18.25 -1.09
CA GLY A 950 55.37 19.59 -1.00
C GLY A 950 53.89 19.65 -0.57
N ILE A 951 53.16 18.53 -0.50
CA ILE A 951 51.78 18.54 0.02
C ILE A 951 51.78 18.63 1.55
N THR A 952 51.10 19.64 2.10
CA THR A 952 50.95 19.82 3.57
C THR A 952 49.66 19.19 4.11
N PRO A 953 49.58 18.83 5.41
CA PRO A 953 48.34 18.30 6.00
C PRO A 953 47.15 19.25 5.82
N ARG A 954 47.38 20.56 5.96
CA ARG A 954 46.38 21.62 5.82
C ARG A 954 45.74 21.68 4.43
N GLU A 955 46.50 21.39 3.38
CA GLU A 955 45.95 21.31 2.02
C GLU A 955 45.05 20.09 1.84
N ILE A 956 45.40 18.96 2.45
CA ILE A 956 44.57 17.76 2.43
C ILE A 956 43.30 17.98 3.27
N ASP A 957 43.40 18.61 4.45
CA ASP A 957 42.23 19.01 5.25
C ASP A 957 41.28 19.90 4.45
N ALA A 958 41.80 20.95 3.78
CA ALA A 958 40.99 21.83 2.94
C ALA A 958 40.33 21.10 1.75
N ARG A 959 40.97 20.06 1.19
CA ARG A 959 40.38 19.21 0.15
C ARG A 959 39.36 18.23 0.72
N LEU A 960 39.59 17.67 1.92
CA LEU A 960 38.67 16.78 2.61
C LEU A 960 37.38 17.49 2.99
N VAL A 961 37.47 18.68 3.61
CA VAL A 961 36.29 19.50 3.96
C VAL A 961 35.43 19.77 2.73
N ARG A 962 36.03 20.20 1.61
CA ARG A 962 35.29 20.43 0.35
C ARG A 962 34.62 19.17 -0.20
N LEU A 963 35.31 18.03 -0.18
CA LEU A 963 34.74 16.75 -0.66
C LEU A 963 33.61 16.24 0.26
N GLU A 964 33.70 16.48 1.57
CA GLU A 964 32.67 16.14 2.54
C GLU A 964 31.46 17.09 2.45
N GLU A 965 31.68 18.38 2.20
CA GLU A 965 30.64 19.36 1.86
C GLU A 965 29.90 18.98 0.56
N ASP A 966 30.63 18.59 -0.50
CA ASP A 966 30.06 18.10 -1.76
C ASP A 966 29.25 16.82 -1.55
N LEU A 967 29.72 15.88 -0.72
CA LEU A 967 28.97 14.67 -0.36
C LEU A 967 27.71 15.01 0.43
N ALA A 968 27.79 15.91 1.41
CA ALA A 968 26.67 16.38 2.22
C ALA A 968 25.64 17.18 1.39
N LYS A 969 26.10 17.93 0.38
CA LYS A 969 25.26 18.60 -0.62
C LYS A 969 24.53 17.57 -1.48
N ALA A 970 25.24 16.57 -2.02
CA ALA A 970 24.63 15.49 -2.78
C ALA A 970 23.61 14.67 -1.96
N HIS A 971 23.80 14.51 -0.64
CA HIS A 971 22.82 13.85 0.24
C HIS A 971 21.58 14.72 0.50
N ARG A 972 21.74 16.04 0.65
CA ARG A 972 20.63 17.01 0.73
C ARG A 972 19.83 17.05 -0.58
N GLU A 973 20.49 17.08 -1.73
CA GLU A 973 19.85 17.06 -3.05
C GLU A 973 19.13 15.73 -3.36
N ALA A 974 19.65 14.60 -2.86
CA ALA A 974 18.98 13.30 -2.96
C ALA A 974 17.81 13.12 -1.96
N GLY A 975 17.88 13.80 -0.81
CA GLY A 975 16.87 13.77 0.25
C GLY A 975 16.99 12.57 1.20
N GLY A 976 18.21 12.09 1.49
CA GLY A 976 18.46 11.00 2.45
C GLY A 976 19.80 10.28 2.24
N THR A 977 20.17 9.38 3.16
CA THR A 977 21.36 8.51 2.98
C THR A 977 21.12 7.40 1.95
N PRO A 978 22.17 6.75 1.41
CA PRO A 978 21.98 5.63 0.49
C PRO A 978 21.24 4.44 1.11
N GLU A 979 21.45 4.13 2.40
CA GLU A 979 20.71 3.05 3.06
C GLU A 979 19.23 3.42 3.19
N GLN A 980 18.93 4.65 3.64
CA GLN A 980 17.56 5.16 3.80
C GLN A 980 16.81 5.14 2.46
N LEU A 981 17.42 5.64 1.39
CA LEU A 981 16.77 5.66 0.06
C LEU A 981 16.69 4.28 -0.59
N THR A 982 17.64 3.37 -0.32
CA THR A 982 17.54 1.97 -0.75
C THR A 982 16.42 1.23 0.00
N LEU A 983 16.26 1.48 1.29
CA LEU A 983 15.17 0.93 2.10
C LEU A 983 13.81 1.49 1.67
N ALA A 984 13.72 2.80 1.43
CA ALA A 984 12.51 3.45 0.93
C ALA A 984 12.09 2.92 -0.45
N TRP A 985 13.04 2.73 -1.37
CA TRP A 985 12.78 2.07 -2.65
C TRP A 985 12.28 0.63 -2.48
N ARG A 986 12.93 -0.19 -1.65
CA ARG A 986 12.48 -1.57 -1.36
C ARG A 986 11.07 -1.62 -0.77
N ARG A 987 10.72 -0.69 0.14
CA ARG A 987 9.36 -0.59 0.71
C ARG A 987 8.33 -0.23 -0.36
N ALA A 988 8.55 0.88 -1.08
CA ALA A 988 7.64 1.34 -2.13
C ALA A 988 7.46 0.32 -3.27
N GLU A 989 8.53 -0.40 -3.65
CA GLU A 989 8.46 -1.44 -4.67
C GLU A 989 7.74 -2.70 -4.17
N LYS A 990 7.91 -3.07 -2.88
CA LYS A 990 7.12 -4.15 -2.27
C LYS A 990 5.63 -3.79 -2.23
N GLU A 991 5.28 -2.60 -1.71
CA GLU A 991 3.89 -2.09 -1.64
C GLU A 991 3.21 -2.10 -3.01
N TYR A 992 3.91 -1.65 -4.07
CA TYR A 992 3.42 -1.72 -5.44
C TYR A 992 3.17 -3.17 -5.92
N HIS A 993 4.12 -4.08 -5.68
CA HIS A 993 3.98 -5.48 -6.12
C HIS A 993 2.85 -6.22 -5.38
N ASP A 994 2.71 -6.01 -4.07
CA ASP A 994 1.66 -6.63 -3.27
C ASP A 994 0.27 -6.09 -3.67
N ALA A 995 0.11 -4.77 -3.83
CA ALA A 995 -1.13 -4.18 -4.35
C ALA A 995 -1.47 -4.67 -5.77
N SER A 996 -0.46 -4.79 -6.66
CA SER A 996 -0.65 -5.29 -8.03
C SER A 996 -1.04 -6.78 -8.07
N ARG A 997 -0.55 -7.59 -7.11
CA ARG A 997 -0.92 -9.00 -6.94
C ARG A 997 -2.39 -9.11 -6.51
N GLU A 998 -2.79 -8.41 -5.45
CA GLU A 998 -4.16 -8.41 -4.95
C GLU A 998 -5.17 -7.94 -6.03
N TYR A 999 -4.81 -6.92 -6.82
CA TYR A 999 -5.65 -6.48 -7.95
C TYR A 999 -5.85 -7.59 -8.97
N LYS A 1000 -4.79 -8.33 -9.36
CA LYS A 1000 -4.91 -9.44 -10.33
C LYS A 1000 -5.73 -10.60 -9.77
N GLU A 1001 -5.61 -10.90 -8.48
CA GLU A 1001 -6.41 -11.94 -7.82
C GLU A 1001 -7.91 -11.56 -7.79
N LEU A 1002 -8.23 -10.30 -7.48
CA LEU A 1002 -9.60 -9.77 -7.53
C LEU A 1002 -10.15 -9.70 -8.97
N GLU A 1003 -9.34 -9.30 -9.95
CA GLU A 1003 -9.71 -9.25 -11.38
C GLU A 1003 -10.01 -10.66 -11.92
N ASN A 1004 -9.20 -11.66 -11.55
CA ASN A 1004 -9.45 -13.07 -11.88
C ASN A 1004 -10.73 -13.60 -11.22
N LEU A 1005 -10.96 -13.29 -9.93
CA LEU A 1005 -12.19 -13.66 -9.23
C LEU A 1005 -13.43 -13.04 -9.88
N CYS A 1006 -13.36 -11.75 -10.25
CA CYS A 1006 -14.45 -11.03 -10.91
C CYS A 1006 -14.80 -11.66 -12.27
N ASN A 1007 -13.78 -12.00 -13.07
CA ASN A 1007 -13.97 -12.70 -14.33
C ASN A 1007 -14.63 -14.08 -14.14
N LEU A 1008 -14.18 -14.87 -13.16
CA LEU A 1008 -14.76 -16.18 -12.84
C LEU A 1008 -16.22 -16.07 -12.38
N LEU A 1009 -16.54 -15.08 -11.54
CA LEU A 1009 -17.92 -14.79 -11.11
C LEU A 1009 -18.81 -14.44 -12.30
N ARG A 1010 -18.33 -13.58 -13.21
CA ARG A 1010 -19.05 -13.19 -14.43
C ARG A 1010 -19.36 -14.37 -15.34
N GLU A 1011 -18.38 -15.26 -15.56
CA GLU A 1011 -18.58 -16.46 -16.37
C GLU A 1011 -19.53 -17.46 -15.70
N SER A 1012 -19.41 -17.65 -14.38
CA SER A 1012 -20.33 -18.51 -13.62
C SER A 1012 -21.75 -17.97 -13.64
N LEU A 1013 -21.95 -16.66 -13.47
CA LEU A 1013 -23.25 -15.99 -13.53
C LEU A 1013 -23.88 -16.11 -14.93
N ARG A 1014 -23.11 -15.88 -16.00
CA ARG A 1014 -23.55 -16.07 -17.39
C ARG A 1014 -24.08 -17.49 -17.62
N PHE A 1015 -23.28 -18.50 -17.27
CA PHE A 1015 -23.66 -19.91 -17.41
C PHE A 1015 -24.89 -20.28 -16.56
N ARG A 1016 -24.98 -19.78 -15.32
CA ARG A 1016 -26.13 -20.00 -14.44
C ARG A 1016 -27.42 -19.38 -14.98
N ARG A 1017 -27.35 -18.16 -15.53
CA ARG A 1017 -28.50 -17.48 -16.17
C ARG A 1017 -28.95 -18.20 -17.44
N GLU A 1018 -28.01 -18.66 -18.26
CA GLU A 1018 -28.30 -19.51 -19.43
C GLU A 1018 -29.00 -20.81 -19.00
N LYS A 1019 -28.44 -21.57 -18.06
CA LYS A 1019 -29.07 -22.79 -17.54
C LYS A 1019 -30.43 -22.53 -16.88
N TRP A 1020 -30.64 -21.39 -16.23
CA TRP A 1020 -31.95 -20.99 -15.71
C TRP A 1020 -32.98 -20.77 -16.81
N GLN A 1021 -32.61 -20.17 -17.95
CA GLN A 1021 -33.51 -20.05 -19.10
C GLN A 1021 -33.89 -21.42 -19.66
N HIS A 1022 -32.93 -22.36 -19.76
CA HIS A 1022 -33.22 -23.75 -20.15
C HIS A 1022 -34.12 -24.45 -19.12
N PHE A 1023 -33.83 -24.35 -17.82
CA PHE A 1023 -34.69 -24.94 -16.78
C PHE A 1023 -36.10 -24.38 -16.85
N ARG A 1024 -36.27 -23.05 -16.99
CA ARG A 1024 -37.58 -22.41 -17.16
C ARG A 1024 -38.33 -22.96 -18.38
N LYS A 1025 -37.68 -23.04 -19.55
CA LYS A 1025 -38.25 -23.66 -20.76
C LYS A 1025 -38.71 -25.11 -20.50
N HIS A 1026 -37.80 -25.98 -20.05
CA HIS A 1026 -38.09 -27.41 -19.89
C HIS A 1026 -39.13 -27.69 -18.79
N ILE A 1027 -39.13 -26.94 -17.69
CA ILE A 1027 -40.14 -27.04 -16.63
C ILE A 1027 -41.53 -26.66 -17.19
N SER A 1028 -41.62 -25.61 -18.01
CA SER A 1028 -42.85 -25.22 -18.70
C SER A 1028 -43.32 -26.29 -19.70
N TYR A 1029 -42.43 -26.81 -20.55
CA TYR A 1029 -42.76 -27.89 -21.49
C TYR A 1029 -43.21 -29.18 -20.79
N ARG A 1030 -42.52 -29.57 -19.70
CA ARG A 1030 -42.89 -30.73 -18.90
C ARG A 1030 -44.25 -30.53 -18.23
N THR A 1031 -44.49 -29.36 -17.64
CA THR A 1031 -45.78 -29.02 -17.02
C THR A 1031 -46.92 -29.09 -18.05
N ARG A 1032 -46.76 -28.46 -19.23
CA ARG A 1032 -47.76 -28.50 -20.31
C ARG A 1032 -48.02 -29.94 -20.81
N THR A 1033 -46.98 -30.74 -20.97
CA THR A 1033 -47.10 -32.14 -21.41
C THR A 1033 -47.76 -33.03 -20.37
N CYS A 1034 -47.37 -32.93 -19.10
CA CYS A 1034 -47.98 -33.68 -18.00
C CYS A 1034 -49.46 -33.31 -17.83
N PHE A 1035 -49.82 -32.04 -17.99
CA PHE A 1035 -51.20 -31.57 -17.90
C PHE A 1035 -52.09 -32.19 -18.96
N HIS A 1036 -51.61 -32.21 -20.21
CA HIS A 1036 -52.30 -32.86 -21.31
C HIS A 1036 -52.50 -34.37 -21.07
N ILE A 1037 -51.48 -35.06 -20.52
CA ILE A 1037 -51.57 -36.48 -20.16
C ILE A 1037 -52.63 -36.69 -19.05
N PHE A 1038 -52.58 -35.94 -17.95
CA PHE A 1038 -53.51 -36.10 -16.83
C PHE A 1038 -54.96 -35.73 -17.18
N LEU A 1039 -55.20 -34.79 -18.10
CA LEU A 1039 -56.55 -34.51 -18.62
C LEU A 1039 -57.07 -35.64 -19.52
N SER A 1040 -56.20 -36.25 -20.34
CA SER A 1040 -56.60 -37.29 -21.29
C SER A 1040 -57.08 -38.59 -20.63
N GLU A 1041 -56.66 -38.87 -19.39
CA GLU A 1041 -57.17 -39.98 -18.55
C GLU A 1041 -58.71 -39.87 -18.34
N ARG A 1042 -59.32 -38.69 -18.55
CA ARG A 1042 -60.77 -38.46 -18.49
C ARG A 1042 -61.42 -38.10 -19.83
N GLN A 1043 -60.74 -38.30 -20.95
CA GLN A 1043 -61.16 -37.81 -22.28
C GLN A 1043 -61.45 -36.29 -22.27
N PHE A 1044 -60.65 -35.50 -21.54
CA PHE A 1044 -60.67 -34.05 -21.62
C PHE A 1044 -59.46 -33.58 -22.43
N ARG A 1045 -59.66 -32.56 -23.27
CA ARG A 1045 -58.56 -31.84 -23.93
C ARG A 1045 -58.26 -30.57 -23.15
N GLY A 1046 -57.01 -30.11 -23.22
CA GLY A 1046 -56.65 -28.85 -22.64
C GLY A 1046 -55.19 -28.47 -22.89
N ASN A 1047 -54.90 -27.21 -22.66
CA ASN A 1047 -53.58 -26.60 -22.84
C ASN A 1047 -53.25 -25.67 -21.68
N VAL A 1048 -51.96 -25.60 -21.33
CA VAL A 1048 -51.42 -24.65 -20.35
C VAL A 1048 -50.63 -23.59 -21.12
N LEU A 1049 -51.07 -22.35 -21.05
CA LEU A 1049 -50.37 -21.21 -21.63
C LEU A 1049 -49.57 -20.53 -20.53
N ILE A 1050 -48.24 -20.69 -20.56
CA ILE A 1050 -47.30 -20.08 -19.60
C ILE A 1050 -46.53 -18.97 -20.33
N ASP A 1051 -46.95 -17.71 -20.16
CA ASP A 1051 -46.21 -16.57 -20.68
C ASP A 1051 -45.30 -15.96 -19.61
N HIS A 1052 -43.99 -16.22 -19.76
CA HIS A 1052 -42.95 -15.68 -18.89
C HIS A 1052 -42.70 -14.17 -19.08
N ARG A 1053 -43.15 -13.54 -20.19
CA ARG A 1053 -43.02 -12.11 -20.44
C ARG A 1053 -44.10 -11.32 -19.70
N SER A 1054 -45.38 -11.65 -19.91
CA SER A 1054 -46.49 -11.03 -19.17
C SER A 1054 -46.64 -11.54 -17.73
N ARG A 1055 -45.92 -12.61 -17.35
CA ARG A 1055 -46.00 -13.30 -16.04
C ARG A 1055 -47.40 -13.85 -15.77
N GLN A 1056 -47.98 -14.54 -16.76
CA GLN A 1056 -49.32 -15.12 -16.70
C GLN A 1056 -49.30 -16.62 -17.00
N LEU A 1057 -50.17 -17.37 -16.31
CA LEU A 1057 -50.42 -18.79 -16.54
C LEU A 1057 -51.93 -18.99 -16.66
N ASP A 1058 -52.41 -19.31 -17.86
CA ASP A 1058 -53.83 -19.59 -18.10
C ASP A 1058 -54.08 -21.02 -18.59
N LEU A 1059 -55.32 -21.49 -18.39
CA LEU A 1059 -55.76 -22.85 -18.67
C LEU A 1059 -56.95 -22.82 -19.65
N SER A 1060 -56.80 -23.50 -20.79
CA SER A 1060 -57.93 -23.86 -21.66
C SER A 1060 -58.25 -25.33 -21.47
N VAL A 1061 -59.53 -25.68 -21.26
CA VAL A 1061 -59.98 -27.07 -21.06
C VAL A 1061 -61.33 -27.30 -21.73
N GLU A 1062 -61.45 -28.40 -22.46
CA GLU A 1062 -62.60 -28.79 -23.26
C GLU A 1062 -62.97 -30.26 -23.00
N PRO A 1063 -64.21 -30.56 -22.56
CA PRO A 1063 -64.71 -31.93 -22.52
C PRO A 1063 -65.00 -32.46 -23.94
N ASP A 1064 -64.43 -33.61 -24.31
CA ASP A 1064 -64.49 -34.18 -25.69
C ASP A 1064 -65.92 -34.61 -26.13
N ARG A 1065 -66.94 -34.39 -25.28
CA ARG A 1065 -68.37 -34.61 -25.58
C ARG A 1065 -69.06 -33.44 -26.28
N ALA A 1066 -68.44 -32.26 -26.37
CA ALA A 1066 -69.00 -31.10 -27.06
C ALA A 1066 -68.30 -30.87 -28.41
N ARG A 1067 -68.96 -31.26 -29.52
CA ARG A 1067 -68.51 -30.89 -30.88
C ARG A 1067 -68.87 -29.43 -31.21
N THR A 1068 -68.16 -28.89 -32.21
CA THR A 1068 -68.42 -27.64 -32.97
C THR A 1068 -68.30 -26.29 -32.25
N SER A 1069 -67.09 -25.93 -31.82
CA SER A 1069 -66.62 -24.52 -31.85
C SER A 1069 -65.09 -24.43 -31.82
N ASP A 1070 -64.48 -23.73 -32.78
CA ASP A 1070 -63.02 -23.65 -32.99
C ASP A 1070 -62.30 -22.70 -32.00
N SER A 1071 -62.86 -22.57 -30.79
CA SER A 1071 -62.37 -21.69 -29.72
C SER A 1071 -62.70 -22.33 -28.37
N GLY A 1072 -61.65 -22.73 -27.65
CA GLY A 1072 -61.79 -23.44 -26.38
C GLY A 1072 -62.49 -22.61 -25.30
N ARG A 1073 -63.25 -23.30 -24.45
CA ARG A 1073 -63.93 -22.66 -23.31
C ARG A 1073 -62.90 -22.20 -22.28
N LYS A 1074 -62.83 -20.89 -22.04
CA LYS A 1074 -62.04 -20.30 -20.95
C LYS A 1074 -62.47 -20.92 -19.62
N ALA A 1075 -61.54 -21.13 -18.68
CA ALA A 1075 -61.78 -21.80 -17.40
C ALA A 1075 -62.89 -21.19 -16.50
N LEU A 1076 -63.43 -20.02 -16.86
CA LEU A 1076 -64.57 -19.34 -16.23
C LEU A 1076 -65.94 -19.93 -16.61
N THR A 1077 -66.07 -20.69 -17.72
CA THR A 1077 -67.34 -21.29 -18.18
C THR A 1077 -67.42 -22.81 -17.98
N LEU A 1078 -66.51 -23.37 -17.19
CA LEU A 1078 -66.51 -24.77 -16.73
C LEU A 1078 -67.43 -24.96 -15.53
N SER A 1079 -67.99 -26.16 -15.36
CA SER A 1079 -68.66 -26.50 -14.09
C SER A 1079 -67.65 -26.49 -12.92
N GLY A 1080 -68.13 -26.25 -11.69
CA GLY A 1080 -67.27 -26.20 -10.50
C GLY A 1080 -66.44 -27.48 -10.30
N GLY A 1081 -66.98 -28.62 -10.72
CA GLY A 1081 -66.29 -29.90 -10.72
C GLY A 1081 -65.18 -30.03 -11.77
N GLU A 1082 -65.40 -29.57 -13.00
CA GLU A 1082 -64.39 -29.57 -14.08
C GLU A 1082 -63.25 -28.58 -13.77
N LYS A 1083 -63.56 -27.43 -13.16
CA LYS A 1083 -62.58 -26.46 -12.68
C LYS A 1083 -61.70 -27.04 -11.57
N SER A 1084 -62.30 -27.79 -10.64
CA SER A 1084 -61.57 -28.49 -9.57
C SER A 1084 -60.66 -29.59 -10.12
N PHE A 1085 -61.20 -30.41 -11.04
CA PHE A 1085 -60.45 -31.48 -11.72
C PHE A 1085 -59.23 -30.96 -12.48
N SER A 1086 -59.45 -29.98 -13.36
CA SER A 1086 -58.36 -29.38 -14.16
C SER A 1086 -57.28 -28.72 -13.30
N THR A 1087 -57.65 -28.09 -12.18
CA THR A 1087 -56.65 -27.46 -11.31
C THR A 1087 -55.85 -28.48 -10.49
N ILE A 1088 -56.41 -29.66 -10.16
CA ILE A 1088 -55.62 -30.80 -9.65
C ILE A 1088 -54.68 -31.35 -10.72
N CYS A 1089 -55.11 -31.48 -11.98
CA CYS A 1089 -54.21 -31.86 -13.08
C CYS A 1089 -53.04 -30.86 -13.23
N LEU A 1090 -53.28 -29.55 -13.04
CA LEU A 1090 -52.21 -28.55 -12.99
C LEU A 1090 -51.25 -28.80 -11.82
N LEU A 1091 -51.78 -29.00 -10.60
CA LEU A 1091 -50.96 -29.28 -9.41
C LEU A 1091 -50.05 -30.50 -9.63
N LEU A 1092 -50.60 -31.62 -10.09
CA LEU A 1092 -49.85 -32.84 -10.40
C LEU A 1092 -48.77 -32.62 -11.48
N SER A 1093 -49.04 -31.74 -12.45
CA SER A 1093 -48.10 -31.41 -13.53
C SER A 1093 -46.93 -30.56 -13.05
N ILE A 1094 -47.20 -29.57 -12.20
CA ILE A 1094 -46.18 -28.75 -11.56
C ILE A 1094 -45.35 -29.60 -10.59
N TRP A 1095 -46.00 -30.47 -9.80
CA TRP A 1095 -45.32 -31.48 -8.98
C TRP A 1095 -44.40 -32.37 -9.80
N GLU A 1096 -44.82 -32.89 -10.95
CA GLU A 1096 -43.95 -33.69 -11.81
C GLU A 1096 -42.76 -32.91 -12.37
N ALA A 1097 -42.85 -31.59 -12.53
CA ALA A 1097 -41.72 -30.75 -12.88
C ALA A 1097 -40.84 -30.34 -11.68
N MET A 1098 -41.27 -30.59 -10.44
CA MET A 1098 -40.58 -30.16 -9.20
C MET A 1098 -39.68 -31.24 -8.57
N GLY A 1099 -38.45 -30.82 -8.23
CA GLY A 1099 -37.42 -31.68 -7.67
C GLY A 1099 -37.63 -32.15 -6.22
N ALA A 1100 -38.44 -31.45 -5.42
CA ALA A 1100 -38.63 -31.76 -4.00
C ALA A 1100 -39.13 -33.21 -3.74
N PRO A 1101 -38.61 -33.92 -2.73
CA PRO A 1101 -38.97 -35.32 -2.46
C PRO A 1101 -40.20 -35.50 -1.58
N LEU A 1102 -40.52 -34.52 -0.72
CA LEU A 1102 -41.69 -34.53 0.17
C LEU A 1102 -42.78 -33.60 -0.40
N ARG A 1103 -44.01 -34.11 -0.50
CA ARG A 1103 -45.20 -33.36 -0.98
C ARG A 1103 -46.37 -33.55 -0.03
N CYS A 1104 -46.97 -32.45 0.41
CA CYS A 1104 -48.02 -32.43 1.41
C CYS A 1104 -49.25 -31.66 0.91
N LEU A 1105 -50.45 -32.19 1.16
CA LEU A 1105 -51.71 -31.61 0.68
C LEU A 1105 -52.82 -31.77 1.72
N ASP A 1106 -53.37 -30.64 2.21
CA ASP A 1106 -54.34 -30.58 3.31
C ASP A 1106 -55.75 -30.22 2.81
N GLU A 1107 -56.72 -31.12 3.02
CA GLU A 1107 -58.16 -30.95 2.78
C GLU A 1107 -58.56 -30.49 1.35
N PHE A 1108 -57.81 -30.95 0.33
CA PHE A 1108 -58.03 -30.63 -1.08
C PHE A 1108 -59.36 -31.11 -1.66
N ASP A 1109 -59.90 -32.20 -1.11
CA ASP A 1109 -61.08 -32.90 -1.58
C ASP A 1109 -62.41 -32.30 -1.09
N VAL A 1110 -62.33 -31.37 -0.12
CA VAL A 1110 -63.47 -30.64 0.46
C VAL A 1110 -64.17 -29.75 -0.56
N PHE A 1111 -63.44 -29.23 -1.55
CA PHE A 1111 -63.96 -28.33 -2.59
C PHE A 1111 -64.45 -29.07 -3.84
N MET A 1112 -64.41 -30.42 -3.83
CA MET A 1112 -64.81 -31.27 -4.96
C MET A 1112 -66.19 -31.89 -4.72
N ASP A 1113 -66.97 -32.09 -5.77
CA ASP A 1113 -68.16 -32.93 -5.76
C ASP A 1113 -67.80 -34.43 -5.69
N ASN A 1114 -68.72 -35.26 -5.20
CA ASN A 1114 -68.46 -36.68 -4.91
C ASN A 1114 -68.02 -37.50 -6.15
N VAL A 1115 -68.51 -37.16 -7.35
CA VAL A 1115 -68.15 -37.88 -8.60
C VAL A 1115 -66.73 -37.53 -9.01
N ASN A 1116 -66.38 -36.24 -9.05
CA ASN A 1116 -65.03 -35.82 -9.40
C ASN A 1116 -63.99 -36.18 -8.32
N ARG A 1117 -64.39 -36.25 -7.05
CA ARG A 1117 -63.53 -36.66 -5.94
C ARG A 1117 -62.95 -38.06 -6.17
N ALA A 1118 -63.79 -39.07 -6.44
CA ALA A 1118 -63.32 -40.45 -6.65
C ALA A 1118 -62.33 -40.58 -7.82
N THR A 1119 -62.64 -39.99 -8.97
CA THR A 1119 -61.75 -40.00 -10.15
C THR A 1119 -60.43 -39.25 -9.89
N SER A 1120 -60.48 -38.12 -9.18
CA SER A 1120 -59.28 -37.34 -8.86
C SER A 1120 -58.37 -38.05 -7.88
N MET A 1121 -58.93 -38.75 -6.88
CA MET A 1121 -58.16 -39.61 -5.96
C MET A 1121 -57.44 -40.74 -6.71
N GLN A 1122 -58.12 -41.39 -7.66
CA GLN A 1122 -57.54 -42.47 -8.45
C GLN A 1122 -56.39 -41.97 -9.35
N ILE A 1123 -56.58 -40.84 -10.06
CA ILE A 1123 -55.53 -40.23 -10.89
C ILE A 1123 -54.37 -39.72 -10.04
N MET A 1124 -54.65 -39.14 -8.87
CA MET A 1124 -53.64 -38.66 -7.94
C MET A 1124 -52.77 -39.82 -7.44
N ILE A 1125 -53.35 -40.93 -6.97
CA ILE A 1125 -52.61 -42.12 -6.55
C ILE A 1125 -51.86 -42.75 -7.73
N ALA A 1126 -52.46 -42.82 -8.92
CA ALA A 1126 -51.80 -43.33 -10.12
C ALA A 1126 -50.58 -42.47 -10.53
N ALA A 1127 -50.66 -41.15 -10.37
CA ALA A 1127 -49.52 -40.25 -10.58
C ALA A 1127 -48.43 -40.47 -9.52
N MET A 1128 -48.82 -40.51 -8.23
CA MET A 1128 -47.90 -40.74 -7.10
C MET A 1128 -47.17 -42.08 -7.17
N ARG A 1129 -47.82 -43.11 -7.71
CA ARG A 1129 -47.24 -44.44 -8.01
C ARG A 1129 -46.22 -44.41 -9.15
N ARG A 1130 -46.29 -43.43 -10.07
CA ARG A 1130 -45.33 -43.22 -11.17
C ARG A 1130 -44.16 -42.30 -10.76
N SER A 1131 -44.36 -41.41 -9.78
CA SER A 1131 -43.33 -40.47 -9.28
C SER A 1131 -42.27 -41.14 -8.39
N VAL A 1132 -41.22 -41.70 -8.99
CA VAL A 1132 -40.13 -42.39 -8.26
C VAL A 1132 -39.42 -41.49 -7.25
N GLY A 1133 -39.18 -42.01 -6.04
CA GLY A 1133 -38.41 -41.34 -4.99
C GLY A 1133 -39.18 -40.22 -4.28
N LYS A 1134 -40.52 -40.24 -4.31
CA LYS A 1134 -41.38 -39.20 -3.72
C LYS A 1134 -42.22 -39.75 -2.56
N GLN A 1135 -42.19 -39.02 -1.44
CA GLN A 1135 -43.05 -39.24 -0.29
C GLN A 1135 -44.21 -38.24 -0.31
N TYR A 1136 -45.42 -38.75 -0.09
CA TYR A 1136 -46.67 -37.99 -0.10
C TYR A 1136 -47.35 -38.05 1.27
N VAL A 1137 -47.87 -36.91 1.74
CA VAL A 1137 -48.69 -36.79 2.96
C VAL A 1137 -49.96 -36.04 2.63
N LEU A 1138 -51.08 -36.76 2.61
CA LEU A 1138 -52.38 -36.29 2.14
C LEU A 1138 -53.37 -36.30 3.30
N ILE A 1139 -54.08 -35.21 3.51
CA ILE A 1139 -55.06 -35.08 4.60
C ILE A 1139 -56.45 -34.90 3.99
N THR A 1140 -57.40 -35.75 4.37
CA THR A 1140 -58.81 -35.71 3.92
C THR A 1140 -59.74 -35.95 5.11
N PRO A 1141 -60.93 -35.34 5.16
CA PRO A 1141 -61.90 -35.58 6.21
C PRO A 1141 -62.76 -36.83 6.01
N GLN A 1142 -62.69 -37.52 4.86
CA GLN A 1142 -63.60 -38.64 4.52
C GLN A 1142 -62.89 -40.01 4.41
N ALA A 1143 -63.69 -41.07 4.41
CA ALA A 1143 -63.21 -42.45 4.37
C ALA A 1143 -62.88 -42.91 2.93
N MET A 1144 -61.75 -43.61 2.77
CA MET A 1144 -61.19 -44.08 1.51
C MET A 1144 -61.90 -45.33 0.93
N GLY A 1145 -63.22 -45.46 1.09
CA GLY A 1145 -63.95 -46.71 0.83
C GLY A 1145 -63.97 -47.22 -0.62
N ASN A 1146 -63.70 -46.34 -1.60
CA ASN A 1146 -63.87 -46.62 -3.02
C ASN A 1146 -62.54 -46.67 -3.80
N VAL A 1147 -61.40 -46.91 -3.12
CA VAL A 1147 -60.06 -46.79 -3.71
C VAL A 1147 -59.21 -48.02 -3.36
N GLU A 1148 -58.51 -48.60 -4.34
CA GLU A 1148 -57.59 -49.73 -4.14
C GLU A 1148 -56.32 -49.31 -3.40
N ILE A 1149 -56.31 -49.56 -2.08
CA ILE A 1149 -55.16 -49.38 -1.19
C ILE A 1149 -54.17 -50.53 -1.45
N GLY A 1150 -52.99 -50.20 -1.98
CA GLY A 1150 -51.88 -51.15 -2.13
C GLY A 1150 -50.89 -51.03 -0.97
N GLU A 1151 -49.89 -51.92 -0.92
CA GLU A 1151 -48.83 -51.89 0.10
C GLU A 1151 -48.00 -50.59 0.10
N ASP A 1152 -48.04 -49.83 -0.99
CA ASP A 1152 -47.42 -48.52 -1.16
C ASP A 1152 -48.16 -47.37 -0.44
N VAL A 1153 -49.36 -47.64 0.09
CA VAL A 1153 -50.27 -46.65 0.70
C VAL A 1153 -50.49 -46.96 2.18
N LYS A 1154 -50.12 -46.02 3.05
CA LYS A 1154 -50.36 -46.10 4.50
C LYS A 1154 -51.50 -45.18 4.91
N VAL A 1155 -52.51 -45.71 5.60
CA VAL A 1155 -53.66 -44.93 6.07
C VAL A 1155 -53.60 -44.77 7.60
N HIS A 1156 -53.66 -43.51 8.04
CA HIS A 1156 -53.67 -43.09 9.44
C HIS A 1156 -55.05 -42.54 9.79
N ARG A 1157 -55.85 -43.30 10.55
CA ARG A 1157 -57.15 -42.82 11.05
C ARG A 1157 -56.95 -42.11 12.39
N MET A 1158 -57.27 -40.82 12.43
CA MET A 1158 -57.30 -40.00 13.65
C MET A 1158 -58.57 -40.31 14.45
N SER A 1159 -58.47 -40.25 15.78
CA SER A 1159 -59.61 -40.37 16.67
C SER A 1159 -60.60 -39.22 16.48
N ASP A 1160 -61.89 -39.49 16.74
CA ASP A 1160 -62.92 -38.46 16.68
C ASP A 1160 -62.73 -37.42 17.80
N PRO A 1161 -63.08 -36.14 17.55
CA PRO A 1161 -62.85 -35.08 18.53
C PRO A 1161 -63.69 -35.28 19.80
N GLU A 1162 -63.05 -35.15 20.96
CA GLU A 1162 -63.70 -35.13 22.25
C GLU A 1162 -64.66 -33.92 22.34
N ARG A 1163 -65.97 -34.18 22.50
CA ARG A 1163 -66.99 -33.13 22.62
C ARG A 1163 -66.79 -32.36 23.94
N GLY A 1164 -66.15 -31.20 23.85
CA GLY A 1164 -65.88 -30.33 25.01
C GLY A 1164 -64.78 -29.28 24.77
N GLN A 1165 -63.90 -29.49 23.78
CA GLN A 1165 -62.95 -28.44 23.37
C GLN A 1165 -63.69 -27.35 22.57
N THR A 1166 -64.01 -26.23 23.22
CA THR A 1166 -64.51 -25.01 22.57
C THR A 1166 -63.51 -24.47 21.55
N ALA A 1167 -64.02 -23.84 20.49
CA ALA A 1167 -63.18 -23.30 19.43
C ALA A 1167 -62.19 -22.24 19.96
N LEU A 1168 -60.98 -22.22 19.39
CA LEU A 1168 -60.03 -21.13 19.58
C LEU A 1168 -60.70 -19.80 19.22
N MET A 1169 -60.74 -18.87 20.18
CA MET A 1169 -61.24 -17.51 19.97
C MET A 1169 -60.30 -16.76 19.01
N PHE A 1170 -60.69 -16.70 17.74
CA PHE A 1170 -60.08 -15.78 16.79
C PHE A 1170 -60.53 -14.36 17.13
N GLY A 1171 -59.62 -13.56 17.68
CA GLY A 1171 -59.88 -12.16 18.01
C GLY A 1171 -60.24 -11.37 16.75
N THR A 1172 -61.43 -10.77 16.77
CA THR A 1172 -61.85 -9.78 15.77
C THR A 1172 -60.89 -8.59 15.78
N GLN A 1173 -60.30 -8.28 14.64
CA GLN A 1173 -59.61 -7.00 14.47
C GLN A 1173 -60.64 -5.87 14.43
N GLY A 1174 -60.42 -4.85 15.27
CA GLY A 1174 -61.08 -3.56 15.11
C GLY A 1174 -60.56 -2.84 13.86
N SER A 1175 -61.37 -1.90 13.38
CA SER A 1175 -61.12 -0.98 12.27
C SER A 1175 -59.78 -0.25 12.32
#